data_AF-A0A519CNW3-F1
#
_entry.id   AF-A0A519CNW3-F1
#
_cell.length_a   1.000
_cell.length_b   1.000
_cell.length_c   1.000
_cell.angle_alpha   90.00
_cell.angle_beta   90.00
_cell.angle_gamma   90.00
#
_symmetry.space_group_name_H-M   'P 1'
#
loop_
_entity.id
_entity.type
_entity.pdbx_description
1 polymer ?
#
loop_
_entity_poly.entity_id
_entity_poly.type
_entity_poly.pdbx_seq_one_letter_code
_entity_poly.pdbx_strand_id
1 'polypeptide(L)'
;IGIGYVHFGQQNQGQAVPVLELAYVDAGFHPEIGSTLIPSEVDLTLRNDNYGKNSFDTVEIYSDIGADVFVHYYEDRSKVPEGDLPFGNITDSRAWIRGLPSGTLHNDEINAIFTMIGEAPGSANLPGDMPTRLSLIIAIKNFTDDKDGNVNDPTLPVNPSSPPNTLIAIVGTESIDRLEYKSTFMRGGYVNDSSSLQLSIDNVPKAIVVQGSFLVPSSGLGRINFDNPNLNSVAQVFDNALLSIVEIILDIGDVVNGLPSSIVGTAGSSGGEVNVNCYNQIKQSLPTSVREPMEIGRFELAISSSDQPWLPEMDHILLSQNVDIDVVAGRLGNQPPIVPVAISIRIGGISHIRHAFDPVNEIRNMELNGIEGGPLLIGHIKHHGTALEDAVQQSATVSNRPSSFTVVQTASELSYSASTPIGTITYGGTSGEQRNAIRLAGLPSSFSILLGDTIGYFATEPMESIQIQMTNASQPLTMDGDHFRYWVDDNNGEASLSAQISNVTSLQRLSPLVPSSSGPEGNSRIQLLRSSSSPFNILMEDVSVYDDPFLGMNGKARLDPLPANITMAYPSSVDSTSLQLPDFGDGEGIEALSFFLGDLVDFGTVVNGFIHSMSMDLAGTSGTNEDMAIGIELETGEEFKYWKNPKLGTWIINGSCRANTLNFQSFKNAYIYSF
;
A
#
# COMPACT_ATOMS: atom_id res chain seq x y z
N ILE A 1 -26.03 9.04 26.77
CA ILE A 1 -27.00 10.05 26.25
C ILE A 1 -27.21 9.72 24.79
N GLY A 2 -28.43 9.75 24.27
CA GLY A 2 -28.66 9.46 22.86
C GLY A 2 -29.83 10.25 22.29
N ILE A 3 -29.76 10.49 20.99
CA ILE A 3 -30.79 11.14 20.20
C ILE A 3 -31.07 10.29 18.97
N GLY A 4 -32.32 10.26 18.52
CA GLY A 4 -32.67 9.50 17.33
C GLY A 4 -33.99 9.95 16.75
N TYR A 5 -34.22 9.51 15.52
CA TYR A 5 -35.39 9.78 14.73
C TYR A 5 -36.00 8.47 14.24
N VAL A 6 -37.32 8.45 14.12
CA VAL A 6 -38.08 7.31 13.60
C VAL A 6 -39.10 7.82 12.59
N HIS A 7 -39.00 7.35 11.35
CA HIS A 7 -39.99 7.62 10.31
C HIS A 7 -41.02 6.50 10.27
N PHE A 8 -42.29 6.87 10.42
CA PHE A 8 -43.41 5.95 10.33
C PHE A 8 -44.12 6.05 8.98
N GLY A 9 -44.58 4.90 8.47
CA GLY A 9 -45.43 4.85 7.28
C GLY A 9 -46.87 5.25 7.56
N GLN A 10 -47.73 5.15 6.54
CA GLN A 10 -49.14 5.48 6.70
C GLN A 10 -49.85 4.54 7.69
N GLN A 11 -50.70 5.12 8.54
CA GLN A 11 -51.50 4.38 9.50
C GLN A 11 -52.68 3.69 8.81
N ASN A 12 -52.61 2.36 8.69
CA ASN A 12 -53.73 1.52 8.23
C ASN A 12 -54.60 1.10 9.43
N GLN A 13 -55.93 1.16 9.28
CA GLN A 13 -56.85 0.79 10.36
C GLN A 13 -56.62 -0.67 10.82
N GLY A 14 -56.36 -0.85 12.12
CA GLY A 14 -56.21 -2.16 12.76
C GLY A 14 -54.82 -2.80 12.64
N GLN A 15 -53.82 -2.10 12.09
CA GLN A 15 -52.43 -2.56 12.03
C GLN A 15 -51.48 -1.64 12.79
N ALA A 16 -50.37 -2.20 13.27
CA ALA A 16 -49.27 -1.40 13.79
C ALA A 16 -48.68 -0.54 12.66
N VAL A 17 -48.36 0.72 12.98
CA VAL A 17 -47.76 1.62 12.00
C VAL A 17 -46.36 1.10 11.67
N PRO A 18 -46.03 0.83 10.39
CA PRO A 18 -44.72 0.30 10.05
C PRO A 18 -43.65 1.38 10.26
N VAL A 19 -42.53 0.98 10.87
CA VAL A 19 -41.31 1.80 10.88
C VAL A 19 -40.66 1.67 9.50
N LEU A 20 -40.51 2.80 8.81
CA LEU A 20 -39.85 2.89 7.50
C LEU A 20 -38.36 3.18 7.65
N GLU A 21 -38.00 4.01 8.63
CA GLU A 21 -36.63 4.44 8.86
C GLU A 21 -36.38 4.60 10.36
N LEU A 22 -35.19 4.25 10.79
CA LEU A 22 -34.71 4.44 12.15
C LEU A 22 -33.27 4.92 12.08
N ALA A 23 -32.98 6.06 12.69
CA ALA A 23 -31.62 6.55 12.86
C ALA A 23 -31.42 7.00 14.29
N TYR A 24 -30.29 6.67 14.91
CA TYR A 24 -29.93 7.19 16.23
C TYR A 24 -28.42 7.28 16.42
N VAL A 25 -28.04 8.15 17.34
CA VAL A 25 -26.69 8.31 17.85
C VAL A 25 -26.77 8.26 19.36
N ASP A 26 -25.97 7.43 20.00
CA ASP A 26 -25.77 7.45 21.44
C ASP A 26 -24.30 7.53 21.81
N ALA A 27 -24.05 8.15 22.95
CA ALA A 27 -22.73 8.34 23.52
C ALA A 27 -22.70 7.98 25.00
N GLY A 28 -21.62 7.32 25.43
CA GLY A 28 -21.36 6.94 26.81
C GLY A 28 -20.00 7.44 27.28
N PHE A 29 -19.96 8.09 28.45
CA PHE A 29 -18.73 8.53 29.10
C PHE A 29 -18.38 7.56 30.22
N HIS A 30 -17.14 7.09 30.23
CA HIS A 30 -16.61 6.16 31.22
C HIS A 30 -15.35 6.75 31.85
N PRO A 31 -15.04 6.41 33.12
CA PRO A 31 -13.75 6.73 33.70
C PRO A 31 -12.62 6.09 32.89
N GLU A 32 -11.51 6.80 32.76
CA GLU A 32 -10.27 6.22 32.23
C GLU A 32 -9.76 5.06 33.09
N ILE A 33 -8.86 4.28 32.50
CA ILE A 33 -8.26 3.15 33.20
C ILE A 33 -7.53 3.62 34.47
N GLY A 34 -7.91 3.05 35.62
CA GLY A 34 -7.37 3.45 36.93
C GLY A 34 -8.04 4.67 37.57
N SER A 35 -9.01 5.30 36.90
CA SER A 35 -9.88 6.34 37.46
C SER A 35 -11.25 5.79 37.86
N THR A 36 -11.91 6.46 38.81
CA THR A 36 -13.34 6.25 39.12
C THR A 36 -14.16 7.50 38.87
N LEU A 37 -13.54 8.54 38.30
CA LEU A 37 -14.17 9.83 38.04
C LEU A 37 -14.68 9.86 36.61
N ILE A 38 -15.88 10.39 36.43
CA ILE A 38 -16.41 10.81 35.13
C ILE A 38 -16.37 12.33 35.06
N PRO A 39 -16.28 12.90 33.84
CA PRO A 39 -16.33 14.35 33.66
C PRO A 39 -17.54 14.97 34.33
N SER A 40 -17.31 16.08 35.03
CA SER A 40 -18.38 16.86 35.64
C SER A 40 -18.95 17.88 34.64
N GLU A 41 -18.14 18.30 33.68
CA GLU A 41 -18.51 19.19 32.59
C GLU A 41 -18.02 18.60 31.26
N VAL A 42 -18.94 18.42 30.32
CA VAL A 42 -18.63 18.09 28.93
C VAL A 42 -19.40 19.02 28.03
N ASP A 43 -18.71 19.74 27.16
CA ASP A 43 -19.33 20.52 26.09
C ASP A 43 -19.07 19.80 24.77
N LEU A 44 -20.13 19.53 24.01
CA LEU A 44 -20.06 19.05 22.64
C LEU A 44 -20.68 20.12 21.74
N THR A 45 -19.87 20.69 20.86
CA THR A 45 -20.32 21.65 19.86
C THR A 45 -20.12 21.05 18.48
N LEU A 46 -21.20 21.00 17.70
CA LEU A 46 -21.17 20.62 16.29
C LEU A 46 -21.39 21.89 15.48
N ARG A 47 -20.50 22.21 14.54
CA ARG A 47 -20.71 23.32 13.60
C ARG A 47 -20.62 22.85 12.18
N ASN A 48 -21.47 23.44 11.37
CA ASN A 48 -21.50 23.28 9.94
C ASN A 48 -22.02 24.61 9.34
N ASP A 49 -21.51 25.00 8.17
CA ASP A 49 -21.92 26.20 7.44
C ASP A 49 -23.03 25.95 6.39
N ASN A 50 -24.03 25.12 6.73
CA ASN A 50 -25.12 24.62 5.87
C ASN A 50 -25.93 25.73 5.17
N TYR A 51 -25.94 26.94 5.73
CA TYR A 51 -26.58 28.13 5.15
C TYR A 51 -25.65 29.01 4.31
N GLY A 52 -24.35 28.66 4.26
CA GLY A 52 -23.26 29.32 3.55
C GLY A 52 -22.76 28.49 2.37
N LYS A 53 -21.45 28.22 2.32
CA LYS A 53 -20.83 27.46 1.22
C LYS A 53 -20.88 25.95 1.44
N ASN A 54 -21.34 25.50 2.62
CA ASN A 54 -21.31 24.09 3.02
C ASN A 54 -19.91 23.49 2.83
N SER A 55 -18.94 24.24 3.32
CA SER A 55 -17.52 24.03 3.09
C SER A 55 -16.83 23.39 4.27
N PHE A 56 -17.41 23.40 5.49
CA PHE A 56 -16.75 22.81 6.65
C PHE A 56 -17.68 22.22 7.70
N ASP A 57 -17.12 21.24 8.42
CA ASP A 57 -17.72 20.58 9.57
C ASP A 57 -16.71 20.55 10.72
N THR A 58 -17.18 20.82 11.94
CA THR A 58 -16.36 20.68 13.15
C THR A 58 -17.12 19.96 14.25
N VAL A 59 -16.40 19.07 14.93
CA VAL A 59 -16.78 18.46 16.20
C VAL A 59 -15.82 18.97 17.26
N GLU A 60 -16.29 19.84 18.14
CA GLU A 60 -15.54 20.46 19.22
C GLU A 60 -15.97 19.84 20.55
N ILE A 61 -15.00 19.33 21.31
CA ILE A 61 -15.24 18.69 22.59
C ILE A 61 -14.42 19.39 23.67
N TYR A 62 -15.07 19.76 24.77
CA TYR A 62 -14.41 20.12 26.02
C TYR A 62 -14.72 19.09 27.10
N SER A 63 -13.71 18.71 27.88
CA SER A 63 -13.85 17.89 29.08
C SER A 63 -12.99 18.46 30.21
N ASP A 64 -13.53 18.50 31.42
CA ASP A 64 -12.81 18.98 32.61
C ASP A 64 -11.75 17.99 33.11
N ILE A 65 -11.97 16.69 32.89
CA ILE A 65 -11.03 15.61 33.18
C ILE A 65 -10.99 14.59 32.03
N GLY A 66 -9.95 13.76 32.01
CA GLY A 66 -9.83 12.67 31.04
C GLY A 66 -10.94 11.63 31.20
N ALA A 67 -11.42 11.06 30.08
CA ALA A 67 -12.50 10.09 30.04
C ALA A 67 -12.43 9.17 28.83
N ASP A 68 -13.05 8.00 28.92
CA ASP A 68 -13.28 7.13 27.78
C ASP A 68 -14.67 7.44 27.19
N VAL A 69 -14.73 7.77 25.89
CA VAL A 69 -15.98 8.04 25.19
C VAL A 69 -16.30 6.89 24.25
N PHE A 70 -17.51 6.36 24.37
CA PHE A 70 -18.12 5.48 23.39
C PHE A 70 -19.15 6.28 22.59
N VAL A 71 -19.17 6.08 21.27
CA VAL A 71 -20.21 6.61 20.38
C VAL A 71 -20.74 5.48 19.51
N HIS A 72 -22.05 5.38 19.35
CA HIS A 72 -22.72 4.44 18.46
C HIS A 72 -23.68 5.22 17.57
N TYR A 73 -23.52 5.06 16.27
CA TYR A 73 -24.44 5.51 15.24
C TYR A 73 -25.08 4.29 14.57
N TYR A 74 -26.39 4.33 14.40
CA TYR A 74 -27.13 3.31 13.68
C TYR A 74 -28.17 3.97 12.79
N GLU A 75 -28.29 3.48 11.56
CA GLU A 75 -29.30 3.87 10.61
C GLU A 75 -29.82 2.66 9.83
N ASP A 76 -31.14 2.56 9.69
CA ASP A 76 -31.82 1.63 8.81
C ASP A 76 -32.79 2.38 7.90
N ARG A 77 -32.42 2.48 6.62
CA ARG A 77 -33.21 3.06 5.53
C ARG A 77 -33.67 2.01 4.52
N SER A 78 -33.54 0.72 4.85
CA SER A 78 -33.84 -0.38 3.93
C SER A 78 -35.29 -0.42 3.45
N LYS A 79 -36.22 0.31 4.07
CA LYS A 79 -37.63 0.38 3.67
C LYS A 79 -38.05 1.73 3.06
N VAL A 80 -37.12 2.67 2.89
CA VAL A 80 -37.37 3.97 2.24
C VAL A 80 -36.66 4.00 0.89
N PRO A 81 -37.30 4.43 -0.20
CA PRO A 81 -36.61 4.63 -1.48
C PRO A 81 -35.52 5.70 -1.39
N GLU A 82 -34.40 5.47 -2.07
CA GLU A 82 -33.24 6.38 -2.11
C GLU A 82 -32.78 6.56 -3.55
N GLY A 83 -32.92 7.79 -4.08
CA GLY A 83 -32.69 8.06 -5.50
C GLY A 83 -33.59 7.20 -6.40
N ASP A 84 -32.97 6.49 -7.35
CA ASP A 84 -33.67 5.55 -8.25
C ASP A 84 -33.88 4.15 -7.64
N LEU A 85 -33.35 3.89 -6.44
CA LEU A 85 -33.46 2.60 -5.77
C LEU A 85 -34.73 2.52 -4.90
N PRO A 86 -35.43 1.37 -4.88
CA PRO A 86 -36.65 1.20 -4.08
C PRO A 86 -36.37 1.03 -2.57
N PHE A 87 -35.12 1.18 -2.14
CA PHE A 87 -34.64 1.02 -0.77
C PHE A 87 -33.36 1.83 -0.55
N GLY A 88 -33.10 2.22 0.71
CA GLY A 88 -31.83 2.75 1.18
C GLY A 88 -30.99 1.66 1.88
N ASN A 89 -29.93 2.09 2.57
CA ASN A 89 -28.95 1.19 3.17
C ASN A 89 -29.15 1.01 4.68
N ILE A 90 -28.36 0.12 5.29
CA ILE A 90 -28.22 0.02 6.76
C ILE A 90 -26.77 0.29 7.12
N THR A 91 -26.54 1.13 8.12
CA THR A 91 -25.22 1.48 8.64
C THR A 91 -25.22 1.32 10.15
N ASP A 92 -24.21 0.64 10.70
CA ASP A 92 -23.96 0.54 12.16
C ASP A 92 -22.48 0.86 12.41
N SER A 93 -22.21 2.01 13.02
CA SER A 93 -20.88 2.53 13.28
C SER A 93 -20.66 2.77 14.77
N ARG A 94 -19.52 2.32 15.30
CA ARG A 94 -19.17 2.41 16.71
C ARG A 94 -17.76 2.96 16.85
N ALA A 95 -17.59 3.96 17.70
CA ALA A 95 -16.31 4.56 18.00
C ALA A 95 -16.00 4.49 19.49
N TRP A 96 -14.75 4.24 19.84
CA TRP A 96 -14.20 4.43 21.17
C TRP A 96 -13.04 5.41 21.11
N ILE A 97 -13.10 6.44 21.95
CA ILE A 97 -11.97 7.32 22.25
C ILE A 97 -11.54 6.98 23.66
N ARG A 98 -10.42 6.27 23.80
CA ARG A 98 -9.80 5.96 25.08
C ARG A 98 -8.82 7.07 25.42
N GLY A 99 -8.94 7.68 26.59
CA GLY A 99 -8.16 8.85 26.94
C GLY A 99 -8.56 10.10 26.15
N LEU A 100 -9.84 10.50 26.23
CA LEU A 100 -10.31 11.77 25.68
C LEU A 100 -9.50 12.91 26.31
N PRO A 101 -8.90 13.80 25.49
CA PRO A 101 -8.12 14.92 25.99
C PRO A 101 -8.92 15.81 26.95
N SER A 102 -8.25 16.31 27.99
CA SER A 102 -8.85 17.14 29.02
C SER A 102 -8.26 18.56 29.05
N GLY A 103 -8.96 19.49 29.71
CA GLY A 103 -8.52 20.87 29.82
C GLY A 103 -8.76 21.68 28.55
N THR A 104 -7.99 22.74 28.31
CA THR A 104 -8.18 23.59 27.13
C THR A 104 -6.88 23.82 26.38
N LEU A 105 -6.99 23.81 25.05
CA LEU A 105 -5.94 24.28 24.15
C LEU A 105 -5.62 25.74 24.46
N HIS A 106 -4.38 26.14 24.21
CA HIS A 106 -3.96 27.53 24.32
C HIS A 106 -4.70 28.38 23.28
N ASN A 107 -5.13 29.60 23.62
CA ASN A 107 -5.94 30.43 22.71
C ASN A 107 -5.30 30.65 21.33
N ASP A 108 -3.98 30.86 21.30
CA ASP A 108 -3.23 30.96 20.05
C ASP A 108 -3.28 29.70 19.19
N GLU A 109 -3.36 28.53 19.82
CA GLU A 109 -3.47 27.23 19.14
C GLU A 109 -4.87 27.09 18.54
N ILE A 110 -5.92 27.43 19.32
CA ILE A 110 -7.30 27.50 18.82
C ILE A 110 -7.38 28.44 17.59
N ASN A 111 -6.82 29.64 17.69
CA ASN A 111 -6.80 30.59 16.58
C ASN A 111 -6.07 30.04 15.35
N ALA A 112 -4.97 29.30 15.54
CA ALA A 112 -4.21 28.69 14.45
C ALA A 112 -5.01 27.58 13.75
N ILE A 113 -5.71 26.73 14.51
CA ILE A 113 -6.58 25.67 13.97
C ILE A 113 -7.70 26.29 13.12
N PHE A 114 -8.41 27.27 13.66
CA PHE A 114 -9.51 27.94 12.96
C PHE A 114 -9.03 28.71 11.73
N THR A 115 -7.87 29.36 11.82
CA THR A 115 -7.23 29.99 10.64
C THR A 115 -6.90 28.95 9.57
N MET A 116 -6.33 27.79 9.97
CA MET A 116 -5.94 26.71 9.06
C MET A 116 -7.12 26.16 8.24
N ILE A 117 -8.32 26.10 8.83
CA ILE A 117 -9.54 25.66 8.14
C ILE A 117 -10.26 26.79 7.38
N GLY A 118 -9.68 27.99 7.29
CA GLY A 118 -10.25 29.15 6.59
C GLY A 118 -11.17 30.04 7.44
N GLU A 119 -11.47 29.65 8.69
CA GLU A 119 -12.39 30.36 9.59
C GLU A 119 -11.66 31.16 10.66
N ALA A 120 -10.72 32.00 10.25
CA ALA A 120 -9.90 32.79 11.16
C ALA A 120 -10.75 33.66 12.13
N PRO A 121 -10.23 34.00 13.34
CA PRO A 121 -10.97 34.80 14.31
C PRO A 121 -11.54 36.10 13.72
N GLY A 122 -12.87 36.27 13.84
CA GLY A 122 -13.59 37.39 13.23
C GLY A 122 -14.08 37.14 11.80
N SER A 123 -13.94 35.91 11.28
CA SER A 123 -14.61 35.45 10.06
C SER A 123 -16.12 35.67 10.18
N ALA A 124 -16.73 36.22 9.12
CA ALA A 124 -18.18 36.37 9.03
C ALA A 124 -18.89 35.04 8.72
N ASN A 125 -18.14 34.02 8.31
CA ASN A 125 -18.67 32.72 7.89
C ASN A 125 -18.72 31.71 9.03
N LEU A 126 -18.02 31.97 10.14
CA LEU A 126 -18.03 31.09 11.31
C LEU A 126 -19.40 31.15 12.02
N PRO A 127 -20.16 30.04 12.10
CA PRO A 127 -21.40 30.00 12.85
C PRO A 127 -21.11 30.06 14.36
N GLY A 128 -21.55 31.12 15.02
CA GLY A 128 -21.34 31.34 16.46
C GLY A 128 -19.96 31.92 16.80
N ASP A 129 -19.64 31.97 18.09
CA ASP A 129 -18.36 32.52 18.56
C ASP A 129 -17.25 31.47 18.56
N MET A 130 -16.00 31.93 18.46
CA MET A 130 -14.81 31.12 18.68
C MET A 130 -14.86 30.44 20.05
N PRO A 131 -14.48 29.16 20.16
CA PRO A 131 -14.51 28.45 21.43
C PRO A 131 -13.52 29.05 22.43
N THR A 132 -13.96 29.20 23.67
CA THR A 132 -13.12 29.69 24.79
C THR A 132 -12.54 28.56 25.63
N ARG A 133 -13.08 27.34 25.48
CA ARG A 133 -12.62 26.09 26.08
C ARG A 133 -12.71 25.00 25.01
N LEU A 134 -11.61 24.30 24.76
CA LEU A 134 -11.56 23.27 23.72
C LEU A 134 -10.51 22.23 24.08
N SER A 135 -10.92 20.99 24.32
CA SER A 135 -9.99 19.89 24.63
C SER A 135 -9.59 19.10 23.38
N LEU A 136 -10.54 18.89 22.47
CA LEU A 136 -10.37 18.16 21.21
C LEU A 136 -11.21 18.82 20.11
N ILE A 137 -10.68 18.91 18.90
CA ILE A 137 -11.41 19.30 17.70
C ILE A 137 -11.13 18.31 16.58
N ILE A 138 -12.20 17.88 15.91
CA ILE A 138 -12.14 17.21 14.61
C ILE A 138 -12.75 18.18 13.60
N ALA A 139 -11.95 18.61 12.62
CA ALA A 139 -12.38 19.55 11.59
C ALA A 139 -12.25 18.89 10.21
N ILE A 140 -13.24 19.08 9.36
CA ILE A 140 -13.26 18.69 7.96
C ILE A 140 -13.53 19.96 7.16
N LYS A 141 -12.69 20.24 6.17
CA LYS A 141 -12.80 21.43 5.32
C LYS A 141 -12.66 21.04 3.85
N ASN A 142 -13.63 21.44 3.06
CA ASN A 142 -13.62 21.44 1.62
C ASN A 142 -13.33 22.86 1.10
N PHE A 143 -12.15 23.06 0.53
CA PHE A 143 -11.71 24.34 -0.04
C PHE A 143 -12.09 24.50 -1.51
N THR A 144 -12.69 23.50 -2.17
CA THR A 144 -13.09 23.65 -3.58
C THR A 144 -14.14 24.74 -3.74
N ASP A 145 -15.04 24.84 -2.76
CA ASP A 145 -16.14 25.81 -2.75
C ASP A 145 -15.81 27.08 -1.96
N ASP A 146 -14.71 27.08 -1.19
CA ASP A 146 -14.29 28.19 -0.34
C ASP A 146 -12.86 28.72 -0.59
N LYS A 147 -12.73 29.54 -1.65
CA LYS A 147 -11.44 30.09 -2.10
C LYS A 147 -11.20 31.57 -1.77
N ASP A 148 -12.20 32.28 -1.23
CA ASP A 148 -12.16 33.74 -1.06
C ASP A 148 -12.17 34.12 0.42
N GLY A 149 -11.25 35.01 0.83
CA GLY A 149 -11.20 35.55 2.20
C GLY A 149 -10.28 34.80 3.17
N ASN A 150 -9.64 33.70 2.73
CA ASN A 150 -8.69 32.95 3.55
C ASN A 150 -7.42 33.74 3.86
N VAL A 151 -7.01 33.70 5.13
CA VAL A 151 -5.82 34.43 5.63
C VAL A 151 -4.55 33.72 5.17
N ASN A 152 -3.67 34.41 4.43
CA ASN A 152 -2.36 33.86 4.09
C ASN A 152 -1.48 33.72 5.34
N ASP A 153 -1.27 32.49 5.79
CA ASP A 153 -0.37 32.15 6.88
C ASP A 153 0.52 30.95 6.48
N PRO A 154 1.74 31.20 5.99
CA PRO A 154 2.66 30.15 5.58
C PRO A 154 3.30 29.40 6.75
N THR A 155 3.02 29.79 8.01
CA THR A 155 3.56 29.10 9.19
C THR A 155 2.71 27.91 9.60
N LEU A 156 1.47 27.81 9.12
CA LEU A 156 0.57 26.69 9.37
C LEU A 156 0.97 25.46 8.53
N PRO A 157 0.62 24.23 8.96
CA PRO A 157 0.85 23.02 8.16
C PRO A 157 0.17 23.09 6.80
N VAL A 158 -0.98 23.75 6.74
CA VAL A 158 -1.74 24.06 5.52
C VAL A 158 -1.93 25.56 5.46
N ASN A 159 -1.43 26.18 4.39
CA ASN A 159 -1.67 27.60 4.16
C ASN A 159 -3.04 27.79 3.49
N PRO A 160 -4.05 28.34 4.16
CA PRO A 160 -5.40 28.39 3.63
C PRO A 160 -5.55 29.38 2.44
N SER A 161 -4.57 30.25 2.17
CA SER A 161 -4.56 31.06 0.94
C SER A 161 -4.08 30.32 -0.32
N SER A 162 -3.47 29.15 -0.13
CA SER A 162 -3.10 28.22 -1.20
C SER A 162 -3.45 26.79 -0.77
N PRO A 163 -4.74 26.51 -0.52
CA PRO A 163 -5.14 25.30 0.16
C PRO A 163 -5.16 24.08 -0.78
N PRO A 164 -5.11 22.86 -0.22
CA PRO A 164 -5.52 21.63 -0.90
C PRO A 164 -7.01 21.68 -1.26
N ASN A 165 -7.56 20.66 -1.93
CA ASN A 165 -9.02 20.57 -2.11
C ASN A 165 -9.71 20.25 -0.78
N THR A 166 -9.15 19.31 -0.01
CA THR A 166 -9.69 18.88 1.28
C THR A 166 -8.63 18.91 2.37
N LEU A 167 -9.07 19.24 3.58
CA LEU A 167 -8.33 19.16 4.83
C LEU A 167 -9.18 18.46 5.90
N ILE A 168 -8.56 17.56 6.65
CA ILE A 168 -9.08 16.99 7.90
C ILE A 168 -8.03 17.22 8.98
N ALA A 169 -8.46 17.73 10.12
CA ALA A 169 -7.60 17.95 11.27
C ALA A 169 -8.21 17.31 12.52
N ILE A 170 -7.41 16.57 13.28
CA ILE A 170 -7.74 16.09 14.63
C ILE A 170 -6.73 16.70 15.56
N VAL A 171 -7.16 17.57 16.49
CA VAL A 171 -6.24 18.32 17.36
C VAL A 171 -6.73 18.30 18.80
N GLY A 172 -5.88 17.86 19.74
CA GLY A 172 -6.19 17.73 21.16
C GLY A 172 -5.13 18.36 22.07
N THR A 173 -5.50 18.58 23.33
CA THR A 173 -4.58 19.07 24.39
C THR A 173 -3.47 18.07 24.71
N GLU A 174 -3.79 16.79 24.56
CA GLU A 174 -2.93 15.64 24.78
C GLU A 174 -3.18 14.53 23.76
N SER A 175 -2.31 13.52 23.77
CA SER A 175 -2.45 12.36 22.91
C SER A 175 -3.62 11.50 23.36
N ILE A 176 -4.31 10.89 22.41
CA ILE A 176 -5.39 9.94 22.69
C ILE A 176 -4.75 8.56 22.83
N ASP A 177 -5.00 7.87 23.94
CA ASP A 177 -4.42 6.54 24.21
C ASP A 177 -4.78 5.56 23.10
N ARG A 178 -6.06 5.54 22.72
CA ARG A 178 -6.54 4.69 21.64
C ARG A 178 -7.82 5.22 21.00
N LEU A 179 -7.83 5.28 19.68
CA LEU A 179 -9.02 5.49 18.87
C LEU A 179 -9.42 4.16 18.22
N GLU A 180 -10.63 3.67 18.47
CA GLU A 180 -11.18 2.51 17.76
C GLU A 180 -12.43 2.95 17.00
N TYR A 181 -12.56 2.51 15.76
CA TYR A 181 -13.75 2.70 14.95
C TYR A 181 -14.11 1.39 14.27
N LYS A 182 -15.38 1.01 14.31
CA LYS A 182 -15.93 -0.17 13.65
C LYS A 182 -17.21 0.21 12.96
N SER A 183 -17.32 -0.06 11.67
CA SER A 183 -18.52 0.19 10.88
C SER A 183 -18.91 -1.05 10.11
N THR A 184 -20.21 -1.28 10.00
CA THR A 184 -20.80 -2.25 9.08
C THR A 184 -21.82 -1.55 8.21
N PHE A 185 -21.77 -1.81 6.92
CA PHE A 185 -22.66 -1.26 5.92
C PHE A 185 -23.34 -2.40 5.15
N MET A 186 -24.65 -2.32 4.95
CA MET A 186 -25.44 -3.30 4.19
C MET A 186 -26.21 -2.60 3.08
N ARG A 187 -25.90 -2.94 1.82
CA ARG A 187 -26.59 -2.38 0.66
C ARG A 187 -28.01 -2.92 0.60
N GLY A 188 -28.99 -2.02 0.62
CA GLY A 188 -30.41 -2.41 0.61
C GLY A 188 -30.90 -3.19 1.83
N GLY A 189 -30.11 -3.22 2.91
CA GLY A 189 -30.37 -4.01 4.12
C GLY A 189 -30.22 -5.53 3.92
N TYR A 190 -29.45 -5.96 2.91
CA TYR A 190 -29.23 -7.38 2.62
C TYR A 190 -27.91 -7.87 3.22
N VAL A 191 -27.96 -8.86 4.11
CA VAL A 191 -26.80 -9.28 4.91
C VAL A 191 -25.63 -9.82 4.08
N ASN A 192 -25.89 -10.50 2.96
CA ASN A 192 -24.84 -11.04 2.09
C ASN A 192 -24.24 -9.98 1.16
N ASP A 193 -24.80 -8.76 1.15
CA ASP A 193 -24.32 -7.62 0.38
C ASP A 193 -23.90 -6.54 1.37
N SER A 194 -22.82 -6.83 2.09
CA SER A 194 -22.32 -6.02 3.20
C SER A 194 -20.81 -5.81 3.15
N SER A 195 -20.35 -4.80 3.86
CA SER A 195 -18.93 -4.54 4.11
C SER A 195 -18.73 -4.15 5.57
N SER A 196 -17.51 -4.35 6.04
CA SER A 196 -17.07 -3.93 7.37
C SER A 196 -15.76 -3.16 7.27
N LEU A 197 -15.63 -2.18 8.16
CA LEU A 197 -14.45 -1.35 8.35
C LEU A 197 -14.09 -1.41 9.83
N GLN A 198 -12.84 -1.71 10.14
CA GLN A 198 -12.27 -1.61 11.46
C GLN A 198 -11.01 -0.75 11.40
N LEU A 199 -10.93 0.26 12.24
CA LEU A 199 -9.78 1.13 12.42
C LEU A 199 -9.41 1.12 13.91
N SER A 200 -8.13 0.99 14.21
CA SER A 200 -7.59 1.14 15.55
C SER A 200 -6.29 1.92 15.48
N ILE A 201 -6.18 3.00 16.24
CA ILE A 201 -4.98 3.82 16.32
C ILE A 201 -4.59 3.91 17.79
N ASP A 202 -3.42 3.38 18.14
CA ASP A 202 -2.85 3.49 19.48
C ASP A 202 -1.86 4.64 19.54
N ASN A 203 -1.88 5.37 20.66
CA ASN A 203 -1.05 6.55 20.91
C ASN A 203 -1.18 7.56 19.76
N VAL A 204 -2.39 8.10 19.61
CA VAL A 204 -2.73 9.10 18.60
C VAL A 204 -1.97 10.40 18.93
N PRO A 205 -1.23 10.99 17.97
CA PRO A 205 -0.57 12.28 18.14
C PRO A 205 -1.54 13.39 18.52
N LYS A 206 -1.02 14.43 19.17
CA LYS A 206 -1.84 15.60 19.58
C LYS A 206 -2.48 16.32 18.40
N ALA A 207 -1.83 16.31 17.24
CA ALA A 207 -2.37 16.87 16.02
C ALA A 207 -2.12 15.92 14.84
N ILE A 208 -3.19 15.53 14.14
CA ILE A 208 -3.14 14.85 12.84
C ILE A 208 -3.75 15.78 11.80
N VAL A 209 -3.04 15.99 10.69
CA VAL A 209 -3.49 16.79 9.56
C VAL A 209 -3.43 15.94 8.30
N VAL A 210 -4.59 15.59 7.75
CA VAL A 210 -4.74 14.90 6.47
C VAL A 210 -5.19 15.94 5.44
N GLN A 211 -4.49 16.05 4.33
CA GLN A 211 -4.84 16.98 3.27
C GLN A 211 -4.61 16.38 1.90
N GLY A 212 -5.30 16.88 0.88
CA GLY A 212 -5.07 16.43 -0.47
C GLY A 212 -6.04 16.97 -1.52
N SER A 213 -5.90 16.47 -2.73
CA SER A 213 -6.82 16.78 -3.84
C SER A 213 -8.12 15.96 -3.79
N PHE A 214 -8.26 15.05 -2.82
CA PHE A 214 -9.45 14.21 -2.69
C PHE A 214 -10.66 15.07 -2.37
N LEU A 215 -11.82 14.65 -2.84
CA LEU A 215 -13.08 15.34 -2.56
C LEU A 215 -13.81 14.59 -1.44
N VAL A 216 -14.31 15.37 -0.49
CA VAL A 216 -15.32 14.91 0.45
C VAL A 216 -16.66 15.01 -0.28
N PRO A 217 -17.54 13.99 -0.19
CA PRO A 217 -18.90 14.12 -0.68
C PRO A 217 -19.53 15.39 -0.09
N SER A 218 -20.01 16.30 -0.94
CA SER A 218 -20.77 17.46 -0.48
C SER A 218 -21.99 16.95 0.29
N SER A 219 -22.23 17.45 1.51
CA SER A 219 -23.42 17.04 2.24
C SER A 219 -24.68 17.34 1.42
N GLY A 220 -25.62 16.40 1.43
CA GLY A 220 -26.78 16.44 0.58
C GLY A 220 -27.74 17.51 1.08
N LEU A 221 -27.79 18.66 0.39
CA LEU A 221 -28.85 19.65 0.55
C LEU A 221 -30.22 18.96 0.37
N GLY A 222 -30.99 18.84 1.46
CA GLY A 222 -32.42 18.55 1.42
C GLY A 222 -32.85 17.11 1.72
N ARG A 223 -32.24 16.47 2.73
CA ARG A 223 -32.61 15.09 3.14
C ARG A 223 -33.90 15.02 3.97
N ILE A 224 -34.45 16.16 4.39
CA ILE A 224 -35.63 16.25 5.27
C ILE A 224 -36.62 17.29 4.71
N ASN A 225 -37.90 16.91 4.60
CA ASN A 225 -38.94 17.78 4.06
C ASN A 225 -39.55 18.62 5.21
N PHE A 226 -39.09 19.87 5.34
CA PHE A 226 -39.36 20.79 6.45
C PHE A 226 -40.83 21.28 6.58
N ASP A 227 -41.72 20.84 5.70
CA ASP A 227 -43.10 21.35 5.62
C ASP A 227 -44.13 20.30 6.09
N ASN A 228 -44.23 20.11 7.41
CA ASN A 228 -45.41 19.48 8.00
C ASN A 228 -46.39 20.57 8.50
N PRO A 229 -47.47 20.88 7.75
CA PRO A 229 -48.41 21.93 8.10
C PRO A 229 -49.25 21.63 9.35
N ASN A 230 -49.10 20.45 9.96
CA ASN A 230 -49.83 20.03 11.15
C ASN A 230 -49.08 20.27 12.48
N LEU A 231 -47.83 20.75 12.43
CA LEU A 231 -47.03 21.05 13.63
C LEU A 231 -47.17 22.52 14.03
N ASN A 232 -47.20 22.80 15.34
CA ASN A 232 -47.23 24.17 15.84
C ASN A 232 -45.84 24.84 15.69
N SER A 233 -45.77 26.17 15.69
CA SER A 233 -44.53 26.92 15.39
C SER A 233 -43.36 26.65 16.34
N VAL A 234 -43.62 26.23 17.59
CA VAL A 234 -42.57 25.85 18.55
C VAL A 234 -42.07 24.44 18.28
N ALA A 235 -42.97 23.51 17.97
CA ALA A 235 -42.63 22.16 17.53
C ALA A 235 -41.87 22.20 16.21
N GLN A 236 -42.21 23.07 15.25
CA GLN A 236 -41.44 23.27 14.03
C GLN A 236 -40.01 23.80 14.31
N VAL A 237 -39.81 24.68 15.28
CA VAL A 237 -38.47 25.16 15.65
C VAL A 237 -37.64 24.07 16.33
N PHE A 238 -38.23 23.29 17.24
CA PHE A 238 -37.54 22.15 17.87
C PHE A 238 -37.30 21.00 16.89
N ASP A 239 -38.24 20.73 15.99
CA ASP A 239 -38.13 19.74 14.93
C ASP A 239 -37.04 20.17 13.95
N ASN A 240 -37.04 21.42 13.45
CA ASN A 240 -35.99 21.93 12.58
C ASN A 240 -34.61 21.90 13.25
N ALA A 241 -34.48 22.29 14.53
CA ALA A 241 -33.21 22.24 15.24
C ALA A 241 -32.71 20.80 15.46
N LEU A 242 -33.61 19.86 15.78
CA LEU A 242 -33.27 18.45 16.00
C LEU A 242 -32.95 17.75 14.69
N LEU A 243 -33.70 18.04 13.63
CA LEU A 243 -33.48 17.54 12.27
C LEU A 243 -32.16 18.09 11.69
N SER A 244 -31.82 19.35 11.93
CA SER A 244 -30.51 19.90 11.54
C SER A 244 -29.34 19.28 12.31
N ILE A 245 -29.49 19.00 13.61
CA ILE A 245 -28.46 18.29 14.38
C ILE A 245 -28.30 16.85 13.85
N VAL A 246 -29.40 16.18 13.55
CA VAL A 246 -29.37 14.83 12.97
C VAL A 246 -28.72 14.86 11.60
N GLU A 247 -29.05 15.81 10.72
CA GLU A 247 -28.44 15.99 9.40
C GLU A 247 -26.92 16.20 9.50
N ILE A 248 -26.44 17.08 10.39
CA ILE A 248 -25.00 17.27 10.62
C ILE A 248 -24.32 15.96 11.04
N ILE A 249 -24.93 15.17 11.92
CA ILE A 249 -24.34 13.91 12.36
C ILE A 249 -24.37 12.85 11.25
N LEU A 250 -25.45 12.79 10.47
CA LEU A 250 -25.58 11.91 9.30
C LEU A 250 -24.53 12.26 8.24
N ASP A 251 -24.33 13.55 7.98
CA ASP A 251 -23.35 14.04 7.02
C ASP A 251 -21.93 13.75 7.47
N ILE A 252 -21.60 13.99 8.75
CA ILE A 252 -20.30 13.59 9.32
C ILE A 252 -20.11 12.07 9.21
N GLY A 253 -21.16 11.28 9.45
CA GLY A 253 -21.14 9.82 9.29
C GLY A 253 -20.84 9.38 7.86
N ASP A 254 -21.52 9.96 6.87
CA ASP A 254 -21.30 9.72 5.44
C ASP A 254 -19.88 10.09 5.03
N VAL A 255 -19.40 11.24 5.48
CA VAL A 255 -18.02 11.70 5.23
C VAL A 255 -17.04 10.71 5.84
N VAL A 256 -17.13 10.42 7.14
CA VAL A 256 -16.21 9.49 7.84
C VAL A 256 -16.18 8.11 7.17
N ASN A 257 -17.32 7.61 6.69
CA ASN A 257 -17.40 6.33 5.98
C ASN A 257 -16.85 6.39 4.55
N GLY A 258 -16.98 7.52 3.84
CA GLY A 258 -16.47 7.72 2.48
C GLY A 258 -15.01 8.17 2.38
N LEU A 259 -14.44 8.70 3.47
CA LEU A 259 -13.07 9.21 3.48
C LEU A 259 -12.01 8.18 3.09
N PRO A 260 -12.04 6.92 3.58
CA PRO A 260 -11.09 5.91 3.16
C PRO A 260 -11.09 5.70 1.64
N SER A 261 -12.26 5.64 0.99
CA SER A 261 -12.32 5.47 -0.48
C SER A 261 -11.87 6.74 -1.21
N SER A 262 -12.26 7.93 -0.76
CA SER A 262 -11.82 9.20 -1.36
C SER A 262 -10.31 9.40 -1.30
N ILE A 263 -9.68 9.10 -0.16
CA ILE A 263 -8.23 9.21 0.03
C ILE A 263 -7.51 8.23 -0.88
N VAL A 264 -7.95 6.97 -0.92
CA VAL A 264 -7.28 5.94 -1.70
C VAL A 264 -7.47 6.14 -3.21
N GLY A 265 -8.63 6.63 -3.65
CA GLY A 265 -8.87 6.98 -5.06
C GLY A 265 -8.04 8.18 -5.54
N THR A 266 -7.49 8.96 -4.62
CA THR A 266 -6.75 10.17 -4.95
C THR A 266 -5.25 9.90 -5.04
N ALA A 267 -4.88 9.22 -6.12
CA ALA A 267 -3.57 9.20 -6.78
C ALA A 267 -3.55 8.21 -7.97
N GLY A 268 -4.72 7.93 -8.56
CA GLY A 268 -4.84 7.15 -9.78
C GLY A 268 -4.36 7.91 -11.02
N SER A 269 -4.76 7.48 -12.21
CA SER A 269 -4.31 8.05 -13.49
C SER A 269 -4.65 9.53 -13.70
N SER A 270 -5.64 10.06 -12.98
CA SER A 270 -6.06 11.47 -13.05
C SER A 270 -5.14 12.46 -12.33
N GLY A 271 -4.16 11.97 -11.57
CA GLY A 271 -3.29 12.81 -10.75
C GLY A 271 -3.87 13.16 -9.39
N GLY A 272 -3.02 13.68 -8.51
CA GLY A 272 -3.46 14.14 -7.19
C GLY A 272 -2.38 14.04 -6.13
N GLU A 273 -2.71 14.53 -4.94
CA GLU A 273 -1.85 14.46 -3.77
C GLU A 273 -2.66 14.10 -2.52
N VAL A 274 -2.08 13.25 -1.68
CA VAL A 274 -2.51 12.96 -0.32
C VAL A 274 -1.32 13.13 0.60
N ASN A 275 -1.51 13.83 1.71
CA ASN A 275 -0.47 14.09 2.68
C ASN A 275 -1.05 14.01 4.10
N VAL A 276 -0.47 13.15 4.92
CA VAL A 276 -0.79 12.96 6.33
C VAL A 276 0.39 13.42 7.15
N ASN A 277 0.16 14.36 8.07
CA ASN A 277 1.19 14.86 8.97
C ASN A 277 0.74 14.75 10.41
N CYS A 278 1.64 14.29 11.28
CA CYS A 278 1.39 14.16 12.70
C CYS A 278 2.34 15.06 13.49
N TYR A 279 1.80 15.85 14.40
CA TYR A 279 2.52 16.84 15.17
C TYR A 279 2.11 16.83 16.65
N ASN A 280 2.94 17.49 17.47
CA ASN A 280 2.58 17.85 18.84
C ASN A 280 1.65 19.09 18.94
N GLN A 281 1.55 19.92 17.90
CA GLN A 281 0.70 21.12 17.82
C GLN A 281 0.57 21.60 16.36
N ILE A 282 -0.44 22.42 16.05
CA ILE A 282 -0.66 23.11 14.77
C ILE A 282 0.14 24.40 14.69
N LYS A 283 0.16 25.26 15.72
CA LYS A 283 0.89 26.53 15.63
C LYS A 283 2.40 26.30 15.60
N GLN A 284 3.14 27.00 14.74
CA GLN A 284 4.60 26.83 14.63
C GLN A 284 5.33 27.05 15.97
N SER A 285 4.92 28.04 16.76
CA SER A 285 5.50 28.37 18.06
C SER A 285 4.43 28.83 19.04
N LEU A 286 4.39 28.16 20.19
CA LEU A 286 3.66 28.56 21.39
C LEU A 286 4.66 29.05 22.44
N PRO A 287 4.23 29.76 23.50
CA PRO A 287 5.12 30.20 24.58
C PRO A 287 5.90 29.07 25.27
N THR A 288 5.38 27.85 25.21
CA THR A 288 5.89 26.67 25.94
C THR A 288 6.51 25.60 25.04
N SER A 289 6.33 25.67 23.72
CA SER A 289 6.65 24.58 22.80
C SER A 289 6.71 25.05 21.34
N VAL A 290 7.41 24.28 20.50
CA VAL A 290 7.47 24.45 19.05
C VAL A 290 6.88 23.24 18.36
N ARG A 291 6.33 23.45 17.14
CA ARG A 291 5.78 22.35 16.34
C ARG A 291 6.88 21.38 15.92
N GLU A 292 6.72 20.13 16.32
CA GLU A 292 7.62 19.02 16.00
C GLU A 292 6.78 17.80 15.55
N PRO A 293 7.33 16.94 14.67
CA PRO A 293 6.70 15.68 14.32
C PRO A 293 6.44 14.83 15.56
N MET A 294 5.32 14.11 15.56
CA MET A 294 4.96 13.17 16.62
C MET A 294 4.42 11.89 15.98
N GLU A 295 4.93 10.74 16.39
CA GLU A 295 4.60 9.47 15.75
C GLU A 295 3.29 8.87 16.28
N ILE A 296 2.50 8.30 15.36
CA ILE A 296 1.46 7.35 15.70
C ILE A 296 2.13 6.10 16.28
N GLY A 297 1.68 5.64 17.45
CA GLY A 297 2.21 4.42 18.06
C GLY A 297 1.97 3.19 17.17
N ARG A 298 0.70 2.91 16.89
CA ARG A 298 0.28 1.84 15.97
C ARG A 298 -0.99 2.21 15.25
N PHE A 299 -1.02 2.02 13.93
CA PHE A 299 -2.18 2.17 13.07
C PHE A 299 -2.58 0.79 12.54
N GLU A 300 -3.84 0.41 12.74
CA GLU A 300 -4.45 -0.81 12.21
C GLU A 300 -5.73 -0.45 11.45
N LEU A 301 -5.85 -0.94 10.21
CA LEU A 301 -7.03 -0.76 9.36
C LEU A 301 -7.38 -2.10 8.73
N ALA A 302 -8.65 -2.48 8.77
CA ALA A 302 -9.16 -3.65 8.08
C ALA A 302 -10.47 -3.28 7.37
N ILE A 303 -10.58 -3.56 6.08
CA ILE A 303 -11.78 -3.31 5.28
C ILE A 303 -12.08 -4.56 4.46
N SER A 304 -13.31 -5.08 4.53
CA SER A 304 -13.66 -6.29 3.78
C SER A 304 -15.16 -6.53 3.66
N SER A 305 -15.56 -7.23 2.59
CA SER A 305 -16.88 -7.86 2.42
C SER A 305 -16.89 -9.37 2.76
N SER A 306 -15.76 -9.97 3.11
CA SER A 306 -15.66 -11.37 3.54
C SER A 306 -14.57 -11.57 4.59
N ASP A 307 -14.40 -12.78 5.13
CA ASP A 307 -13.30 -13.05 6.06
C ASP A 307 -11.94 -12.90 5.34
N GLN A 308 -11.01 -12.18 5.96
CA GLN A 308 -9.68 -11.91 5.41
C GLN A 308 -8.55 -12.30 6.37
N PRO A 309 -7.35 -12.65 5.84
CA PRO A 309 -6.16 -12.89 6.64
C PRO A 309 -5.75 -11.65 7.43
N TRP A 310 -5.33 -11.87 8.68
CA TRP A 310 -4.78 -10.84 9.57
C TRP A 310 -3.45 -11.33 10.14
N LEU A 311 -2.41 -10.48 10.11
CA LEU A 311 -1.10 -10.78 10.70
C LEU A 311 -0.88 -9.92 11.97
N PRO A 312 -1.09 -10.45 13.18
CA PRO A 312 -1.06 -9.65 14.41
C PRO A 312 0.34 -9.38 14.96
N GLU A 313 1.36 -10.01 14.41
CA GLU A 313 2.72 -9.98 14.96
C GLU A 313 3.71 -9.16 14.12
N MET A 314 3.29 -8.72 12.92
CA MET A 314 4.16 -8.05 11.96
C MET A 314 3.45 -6.86 11.32
N ASP A 315 4.21 -5.79 11.07
CA ASP A 315 3.73 -4.67 10.29
C ASP A 315 3.53 -5.12 8.84
N HIS A 316 2.35 -4.85 8.30
CA HIS A 316 1.97 -5.32 7.00
C HIS A 316 1.00 -4.39 6.28
N ILE A 317 0.98 -4.50 4.96
CA ILE A 317 -0.07 -4.04 4.08
C ILE A 317 -0.45 -5.26 3.25
N LEU A 318 -1.61 -5.85 3.54
CA LEU A 318 -2.11 -7.05 2.90
C LEU A 318 -3.37 -6.77 2.12
N LEU A 319 -3.39 -7.28 0.90
CA LEU A 319 -4.57 -7.37 0.06
C LEU A 319 -5.03 -8.81 0.02
N SER A 320 -6.33 -9.02 0.16
CA SER A 320 -6.91 -10.36 0.13
C SER A 320 -8.11 -10.38 -0.79
N GLN A 321 -8.04 -11.21 -1.83
CA GLN A 321 -9.15 -11.44 -2.75
C GLN A 321 -9.72 -12.83 -2.51
N ASN A 322 -10.99 -12.86 -2.11
CA ASN A 322 -11.76 -14.09 -2.00
C ASN A 322 -12.48 -14.34 -3.33
N VAL A 323 -12.02 -15.34 -4.09
CA VAL A 323 -12.55 -15.60 -5.44
C VAL A 323 -13.94 -16.25 -5.43
N ASP A 324 -14.45 -16.64 -4.26
CA ASP A 324 -15.80 -17.20 -4.13
C ASP A 324 -16.89 -16.11 -4.03
N ILE A 325 -16.50 -14.83 -3.88
CA ILE A 325 -17.44 -13.70 -3.70
C ILE A 325 -17.46 -12.71 -4.88
N ASP A 326 -16.94 -13.09 -6.05
CA ASP A 326 -16.96 -12.27 -7.27
C ASP A 326 -18.37 -11.71 -7.58
N VAL A 327 -19.41 -12.41 -7.14
CA VAL A 327 -20.80 -11.95 -7.18
C VAL A 327 -21.48 -12.25 -5.84
N VAL A 328 -22.11 -11.24 -5.26
CA VAL A 328 -22.98 -11.38 -4.09
C VAL A 328 -24.46 -11.37 -4.50
N ALA A 329 -25.27 -12.14 -3.80
CA ALA A 329 -26.71 -12.01 -3.91
C ALA A 329 -27.12 -10.69 -3.24
N GLY A 330 -27.73 -9.78 -4.01
CA GLY A 330 -28.30 -8.54 -3.51
C GLY A 330 -29.82 -8.51 -3.67
N ARG A 331 -30.46 -7.46 -3.15
CA ARG A 331 -31.93 -7.30 -3.21
C ARG A 331 -32.47 -7.11 -4.62
N LEU A 332 -31.63 -6.68 -5.57
CA LEU A 332 -31.95 -6.55 -6.99
C LEU A 332 -31.40 -7.72 -7.84
N GLY A 333 -31.04 -8.83 -7.20
CA GLY A 333 -30.37 -9.96 -7.83
C GLY A 333 -28.86 -9.88 -7.64
N ASN A 334 -28.11 -10.53 -8.53
CA ASN A 334 -26.65 -10.58 -8.47
C ASN A 334 -26.04 -9.18 -8.58
N GLN A 335 -25.11 -8.86 -7.69
CA GLN A 335 -24.37 -7.61 -7.64
C GLN A 335 -22.89 -7.87 -7.39
N PRO A 336 -21.98 -6.96 -7.78
CA PRO A 336 -20.60 -7.03 -7.32
C PRO A 336 -20.53 -6.80 -5.80
N PRO A 337 -19.58 -7.44 -5.09
CA PRO A 337 -19.34 -7.16 -3.67
C PRO A 337 -19.00 -5.68 -3.46
N ILE A 338 -19.37 -5.15 -2.30
CA ILE A 338 -19.10 -3.75 -1.93
C ILE A 338 -17.59 -3.50 -1.82
N VAL A 339 -16.86 -4.47 -1.29
CA VAL A 339 -15.40 -4.47 -1.21
C VAL A 339 -14.88 -5.75 -1.87
N PRO A 340 -14.53 -5.71 -3.17
CA PRO A 340 -14.06 -6.89 -3.91
C PRO A 340 -12.70 -7.40 -3.45
N VAL A 341 -11.83 -6.49 -3.01
CA VAL A 341 -10.52 -6.83 -2.43
C VAL A 341 -10.44 -6.29 -1.02
N ALA A 342 -10.27 -7.18 -0.06
CA ALA A 342 -10.08 -6.83 1.33
C ALA A 342 -8.70 -6.22 1.57
N ILE A 343 -8.62 -5.28 2.50
CA ILE A 343 -7.36 -4.66 2.92
C ILE A 343 -7.16 -4.91 4.41
N SER A 344 -5.92 -5.24 4.79
CA SER A 344 -5.44 -5.22 6.17
C SER A 344 -4.13 -4.44 6.23
N ILE A 345 -4.09 -3.38 7.03
CA ILE A 345 -2.90 -2.56 7.27
C ILE A 345 -2.59 -2.61 8.76
N ARG A 346 -1.32 -2.80 9.07
CA ARG A 346 -0.76 -2.60 10.40
C ARG A 346 0.60 -1.95 10.26
N ILE A 347 0.77 -0.74 10.77
CA ILE A 347 2.06 -0.04 10.74
C ILE A 347 2.22 0.78 12.02
N GLY A 348 3.38 0.70 12.66
CA GLY A 348 3.72 1.54 13.82
C GLY A 348 4.75 2.61 13.52
N GLY A 349 4.78 3.67 14.34
CA GLY A 349 5.86 4.65 14.38
C GLY A 349 5.93 5.57 13.17
N ILE A 350 4.78 6.00 12.63
CA ILE A 350 4.69 6.88 11.46
C ILE A 350 4.32 8.30 11.89
N SER A 351 5.03 9.30 11.38
CA SER A 351 4.74 10.72 11.60
C SER A 351 4.31 11.45 10.34
N HIS A 352 4.67 10.94 9.16
CA HIS A 352 4.32 11.56 7.88
C HIS A 352 4.18 10.52 6.77
N ILE A 353 3.13 10.67 5.96
CA ILE A 353 2.89 9.90 4.73
C ILE A 353 2.55 10.89 3.63
N ARG A 354 3.18 10.76 2.48
CA ARG A 354 2.82 11.52 1.29
C ARG A 354 2.80 10.64 0.06
N HIS A 355 1.79 10.83 -0.76
CA HIS A 355 1.70 10.27 -2.10
C HIS A 355 1.23 11.36 -3.05
N ALA A 356 1.98 11.59 -4.12
CA ALA A 356 1.63 12.57 -5.14
C ALA A 356 1.89 11.98 -6.53
N PHE A 357 0.98 12.25 -7.47
CA PHE A 357 1.13 11.93 -8.88
C PHE A 357 0.88 13.17 -9.74
N ASP A 358 1.87 13.53 -10.54
CA ASP A 358 1.79 14.55 -11.57
C ASP A 358 1.61 13.87 -12.94
N PRO A 359 0.40 13.88 -13.51
CA PRO A 359 0.12 13.22 -14.78
C PRO A 359 0.70 13.96 -15.99
N VAL A 360 1.09 15.25 -15.85
CA VAL A 360 1.66 16.03 -16.96
C VAL A 360 3.11 15.65 -17.19
N ASN A 361 3.86 15.45 -16.10
CA ASN A 361 5.26 15.05 -16.14
C ASN A 361 5.48 13.54 -15.94
N GLU A 362 4.41 12.78 -15.66
CA GLU A 362 4.43 11.36 -15.33
C GLU A 362 5.36 11.05 -14.13
N ILE A 363 5.34 11.92 -13.11
CA ILE A 363 6.17 11.80 -11.91
C ILE A 363 5.30 11.38 -10.74
N ARG A 364 5.67 10.28 -10.09
CA ARG A 364 5.07 9.81 -8.84
C ARG A 364 6.07 9.96 -7.71
N ASN A 365 5.64 10.52 -6.59
CA ASN A 365 6.48 10.70 -5.41
C ASN A 365 5.76 10.13 -4.18
N MET A 366 6.45 9.24 -3.47
CA MET A 366 5.99 8.58 -2.26
C MET A 366 6.99 8.82 -1.14
N GLU A 367 6.51 9.29 0.01
CA GLU A 367 7.33 9.57 1.17
C GLU A 367 6.71 8.96 2.42
N LEU A 368 7.55 8.33 3.25
CA LEU A 368 7.18 7.76 4.54
C LEU A 368 8.23 8.19 5.55
N ASN A 369 7.81 8.95 6.57
CA ASN A 369 8.68 9.34 7.68
C ASN A 369 8.10 8.92 9.04
N GLY A 370 9.01 8.68 9.99
CA GLY A 370 8.71 8.31 11.36
C GLY A 370 9.96 7.80 12.07
N ILE A 371 9.80 6.84 12.97
CA ILE A 371 10.91 6.15 13.61
C ILE A 371 11.31 4.90 12.83
N GLU A 372 12.56 4.46 12.96
CA GLU A 372 12.99 3.17 12.42
C GLU A 372 12.11 2.04 12.96
N GLY A 373 11.69 1.15 12.06
CA GLY A 373 10.78 0.06 12.35
C GLY A 373 11.37 -1.31 12.02
N GLY A 374 10.67 -2.35 12.45
CA GLY A 374 10.98 -3.73 12.10
C GLY A 374 10.65 -4.07 10.64
N PRO A 375 10.50 -5.38 10.34
CA PRO A 375 10.10 -5.81 9.01
C PRO A 375 8.73 -5.27 8.60
N LEU A 376 8.60 -4.88 7.34
CA LEU A 376 7.32 -4.51 6.70
C LEU A 376 7.04 -5.47 5.56
N LEU A 377 5.90 -6.16 5.63
CA LEU A 377 5.39 -7.03 4.57
C LEU A 377 4.35 -6.28 3.73
N ILE A 378 4.54 -6.25 2.42
CA ILE A 378 3.50 -5.87 1.47
C ILE A 378 3.12 -7.14 0.71
N GLY A 379 1.85 -7.51 0.68
CA GLY A 379 1.44 -8.77 0.08
C GLY A 379 0.05 -8.78 -0.52
N HIS A 380 -0.13 -9.68 -1.48
CA HIS A 380 -1.40 -9.97 -2.12
C HIS A 380 -1.68 -11.47 -2.04
N ILE A 381 -2.89 -11.82 -1.61
CA ILE A 381 -3.33 -13.19 -1.38
C ILE A 381 -4.64 -13.39 -2.14
N LYS A 382 -4.66 -14.36 -3.06
CA LYS A 382 -5.90 -14.87 -3.66
C LYS A 382 -6.26 -16.20 -3.02
N HIS A 383 -7.46 -16.29 -2.45
CA HIS A 383 -7.90 -17.45 -1.68
C HIS A 383 -9.35 -17.84 -1.97
N HIS A 384 -9.71 -19.08 -1.61
CA HIS A 384 -11.07 -19.59 -1.66
C HIS A 384 -11.64 -19.68 -0.24
N GLY A 385 -12.77 -19.02 0.01
CA GLY A 385 -13.41 -18.99 1.31
C GLY A 385 -12.43 -18.62 2.42
N THR A 386 -12.37 -19.46 3.47
CA THR A 386 -11.44 -19.28 4.60
C THR A 386 -10.15 -20.10 4.46
N ALA A 387 -9.96 -20.84 3.35
CA ALA A 387 -8.82 -21.72 3.15
C ALA A 387 -7.63 -20.96 2.52
N LEU A 388 -6.48 -20.98 3.21
CA LEU A 388 -5.23 -20.40 2.72
C LEU A 388 -4.22 -21.41 2.20
N GLU A 389 -4.52 -22.71 2.30
CA GLU A 389 -3.61 -23.80 1.91
C GLU A 389 -3.29 -23.78 0.40
N ASP A 390 -4.30 -23.52 -0.43
CA ASP A 390 -4.16 -23.41 -1.89
C ASP A 390 -4.11 -21.95 -2.39
N ALA A 391 -3.87 -21.00 -1.49
CA ALA A 391 -3.87 -19.59 -1.84
C ALA A 391 -2.67 -19.24 -2.74
N VAL A 392 -2.92 -18.43 -3.77
CA VAL A 392 -1.84 -17.81 -4.54
C VAL A 392 -1.37 -16.60 -3.75
N GLN A 393 -0.10 -16.60 -3.37
CA GLN A 393 0.48 -15.60 -2.49
C GLN A 393 1.63 -14.91 -3.19
N GLN A 394 1.66 -13.59 -3.12
CA GLN A 394 2.77 -12.79 -3.58
C GLN A 394 3.09 -11.73 -2.53
N SER A 395 4.37 -11.44 -2.33
CA SER A 395 4.78 -10.46 -1.34
C SER A 395 6.14 -9.83 -1.63
N ALA A 396 6.33 -8.65 -1.05
CA ALA A 396 7.59 -7.97 -0.89
C ALA A 396 7.79 -7.69 0.60
N THR A 397 8.92 -8.12 1.15
CA THR A 397 9.28 -7.88 2.56
C THR A 397 10.53 -7.03 2.65
N VAL A 398 10.46 -5.93 3.38
CA VAL A 398 11.61 -5.10 3.74
C VAL A 398 12.01 -5.46 5.17
N SER A 399 13.29 -5.78 5.43
CA SER A 399 13.72 -6.29 6.76
C SER A 399 13.74 -5.26 7.87
N ASN A 400 13.97 -3.99 7.52
CA ASN A 400 14.03 -2.87 8.44
C ASN A 400 13.47 -1.65 7.73
N ARG A 401 12.48 -1.02 8.35
CA ARG A 401 11.90 0.21 7.85
C ARG A 401 12.78 1.38 8.30
N PRO A 402 13.39 2.16 7.38
CA PRO A 402 14.17 3.33 7.75
C PRO A 402 13.27 4.44 8.33
N SER A 403 13.84 5.42 9.03
CA SER A 403 13.08 6.54 9.61
C SER A 403 12.51 7.48 8.56
N SER A 404 13.21 7.66 7.44
CA SER A 404 12.70 8.28 6.22
C SER A 404 12.91 7.34 5.04
N PHE A 405 11.89 7.23 4.19
CA PHE A 405 11.90 6.47 2.95
C PHE A 405 11.19 7.27 1.86
N THR A 406 11.85 7.46 0.73
CA THR A 406 11.32 8.18 -0.42
C THR A 406 11.51 7.34 -1.67
N VAL A 407 10.46 7.24 -2.47
CA VAL A 407 10.47 6.59 -3.80
C VAL A 407 9.96 7.60 -4.81
N VAL A 408 10.79 7.90 -5.80
CA VAL A 408 10.41 8.75 -6.94
C VAL A 408 10.38 7.91 -8.20
N GLN A 409 9.24 7.86 -8.85
CA GLN A 409 9.02 7.17 -10.11
C GLN A 409 8.90 8.18 -11.25
N THR A 410 9.55 7.86 -12.36
CA THR A 410 9.37 8.49 -13.67
C THR A 410 9.07 7.42 -14.72
N ALA A 411 8.84 7.81 -15.98
CA ALA A 411 8.64 6.88 -17.09
C ALA A 411 9.82 5.91 -17.34
N SER A 412 11.03 6.19 -16.84
CA SER A 412 12.24 5.41 -17.14
C SER A 412 13.11 5.05 -15.94
N GLU A 413 12.77 5.54 -14.74
CA GLU A 413 13.59 5.34 -13.55
C GLU A 413 12.74 5.33 -12.26
N LEU A 414 13.08 4.42 -11.36
CA LEU A 414 12.68 4.41 -9.96
C LEU A 414 13.88 4.76 -9.08
N SER A 415 13.84 5.90 -8.41
CA SER A 415 14.87 6.36 -7.49
C SER A 415 14.45 6.12 -6.04
N TYR A 416 15.30 5.46 -5.27
CA TYR A 416 15.09 5.18 -3.85
C TYR A 416 16.05 6.01 -2.99
N SER A 417 15.52 6.55 -1.90
CA SER A 417 16.30 7.26 -0.88
C SER A 417 15.79 6.92 0.51
N ALA A 418 16.71 6.58 1.41
CA ALA A 418 16.44 6.21 2.78
C ALA A 418 17.40 6.89 3.76
N SER A 419 16.95 7.11 4.98
CA SER A 419 17.81 7.59 6.10
C SER A 419 18.96 6.65 6.45
N THR A 420 18.76 5.33 6.27
CA THR A 420 19.74 4.28 6.57
C THR A 420 19.74 3.22 5.47
N PRO A 421 20.82 2.44 5.31
CA PRO A 421 20.83 1.27 4.43
C PRO A 421 19.68 0.30 4.74
N ILE A 422 19.18 -0.36 3.69
CA ILE A 422 18.11 -1.36 3.80
C ILE A 422 18.77 -2.73 3.88
N GLY A 423 18.49 -3.47 4.96
CA GLY A 423 19.07 -4.79 5.23
C GLY A 423 18.75 -5.77 4.11
N THR A 424 17.47 -6.00 3.82
CA THR A 424 17.04 -6.82 2.69
C THR A 424 15.69 -6.39 2.15
N ILE A 425 15.50 -6.52 0.84
CA ILE A 425 14.19 -6.56 0.19
C ILE A 425 14.02 -7.96 -0.41
N THR A 426 12.99 -8.68 0.03
CA THR A 426 12.68 -10.04 -0.44
C THR A 426 11.34 -10.05 -1.14
N TYR A 427 11.35 -10.35 -2.43
CA TYR A 427 10.17 -10.64 -3.22
C TYR A 427 9.92 -12.14 -3.21
N GLY A 428 8.67 -12.56 -3.00
CA GLY A 428 8.29 -13.97 -2.93
C GLY A 428 6.95 -14.21 -3.60
N GLY A 429 6.81 -15.37 -4.24
CA GLY A 429 5.57 -15.82 -4.87
C GLY A 429 5.38 -17.32 -4.70
N THR A 430 4.16 -17.74 -4.35
CA THR A 430 3.77 -19.14 -4.22
C THR A 430 2.48 -19.40 -4.98
N SER A 431 2.46 -20.48 -5.77
CA SER A 431 1.28 -20.95 -6.49
C SER A 431 1.34 -22.47 -6.59
N GLY A 432 0.47 -23.16 -5.84
CA GLY A 432 0.57 -24.62 -5.67
C GLY A 432 1.93 -25.01 -5.08
N GLU A 433 2.62 -25.94 -5.73
CA GLU A 433 3.96 -26.41 -5.29
C GLU A 433 5.09 -25.44 -5.69
N GLN A 434 4.85 -24.56 -6.68
CA GLN A 434 5.86 -23.64 -7.17
C GLN A 434 6.09 -22.48 -6.19
N ARG A 435 7.35 -22.26 -5.85
CA ARG A 435 7.83 -21.19 -4.95
C ARG A 435 8.98 -20.45 -5.59
N ASN A 436 8.85 -19.14 -5.69
CA ASN A 436 9.88 -18.25 -6.23
C ASN A 436 10.21 -17.19 -5.19
N ALA A 437 11.49 -16.86 -5.05
CA ALA A 437 11.94 -15.78 -4.20
C ALA A 437 13.17 -15.07 -4.78
N ILE A 438 13.20 -13.76 -4.63
CA ILE A 438 14.35 -12.91 -4.99
C ILE A 438 14.65 -12.06 -3.77
N ARG A 439 15.90 -12.10 -3.31
CA ARG A 439 16.35 -11.36 -2.14
C ARG A 439 17.52 -10.46 -2.52
N LEU A 440 17.31 -9.16 -2.38
CA LEU A 440 18.33 -8.14 -2.44
C LEU A 440 18.82 -7.90 -1.01
N ALA A 441 20.10 -8.06 -0.75
CA ALA A 441 20.70 -7.93 0.57
C ALA A 441 21.73 -6.80 0.62
N GLY A 442 21.77 -6.10 1.75
CA GLY A 442 22.68 -5.00 2.05
C GLY A 442 22.54 -3.84 1.07
N LEU A 443 21.31 -3.39 0.78
CA LEU A 443 21.06 -2.29 -0.13
C LEU A 443 21.53 -0.96 0.48
N PRO A 444 22.22 -0.11 -0.30
CA PRO A 444 22.64 1.20 0.17
C PRO A 444 21.43 2.11 0.43
N SER A 445 21.66 3.23 1.11
CA SER A 445 20.60 4.21 1.42
C SER A 445 20.08 4.94 0.18
N SER A 446 20.76 4.85 -0.96
CA SER A 446 20.27 5.35 -2.24
C SER A 446 20.68 4.45 -3.40
N PHE A 447 19.69 4.10 -4.22
CA PHE A 447 19.87 3.30 -5.43
C PHE A 447 18.75 3.59 -6.42
N SER A 448 18.97 3.24 -7.69
CA SER A 448 18.02 3.41 -8.77
C SER A 448 17.77 2.09 -9.50
N ILE A 449 16.56 1.96 -10.02
CA ILE A 449 16.19 0.92 -10.98
C ILE A 449 15.86 1.61 -12.31
N LEU A 450 16.66 1.32 -13.33
CA LEU A 450 16.56 1.83 -14.69
C LEU A 450 15.62 0.94 -15.50
N LEU A 451 14.79 1.57 -16.34
CA LEU A 451 13.74 0.93 -17.12
C LEU A 451 13.68 1.56 -18.53
N GLY A 452 13.16 0.82 -19.52
CA GLY A 452 13.10 1.24 -20.93
C GLY A 452 14.16 0.55 -21.81
N ASP A 453 14.93 1.33 -22.58
CA ASP A 453 15.98 0.81 -23.48
C ASP A 453 17.16 0.18 -22.72
N THR A 454 17.36 0.61 -21.47
CA THR A 454 18.31 0.03 -20.51
C THR A 454 17.55 -0.38 -19.26
N ILE A 455 17.57 -1.66 -18.94
CA ILE A 455 16.93 -2.20 -17.73
C ILE A 455 18.02 -2.58 -16.75
N GLY A 456 17.94 -2.12 -15.50
CA GLY A 456 18.95 -2.54 -14.53
C GLY A 456 18.87 -1.93 -13.16
N TYR A 457 19.71 -2.44 -12.28
CA TYR A 457 20.02 -1.85 -10.98
C TYR A 457 21.26 -0.97 -11.10
N PHE A 458 21.26 0.18 -10.42
CA PHE A 458 22.41 1.04 -10.29
C PHE A 458 22.50 1.66 -8.89
N ALA A 459 23.68 1.65 -8.30
CA ALA A 459 23.97 2.38 -7.07
C ALA A 459 25.44 2.85 -7.03
N THR A 460 25.69 3.87 -6.20
CA THR A 460 27.05 4.40 -5.97
C THR A 460 27.86 3.54 -5.00
N GLU A 461 27.17 2.88 -4.07
CA GLU A 461 27.73 1.91 -3.12
C GLU A 461 27.25 0.50 -3.50
N PRO A 462 28.09 -0.55 -3.32
CA PRO A 462 27.70 -1.91 -3.65
C PRO A 462 26.63 -2.45 -2.70
N MET A 463 25.65 -3.16 -3.23
CA MET A 463 24.82 -4.03 -2.40
C MET A 463 25.59 -5.29 -1.99
N GLU A 464 25.23 -5.90 -0.87
CA GLU A 464 25.88 -7.13 -0.39
C GLU A 464 25.67 -8.29 -1.36
N SER A 465 24.42 -8.59 -1.74
CA SER A 465 24.14 -9.63 -2.74
C SER A 465 22.74 -9.59 -3.35
N ILE A 466 22.62 -10.16 -4.55
CA ILE A 466 21.36 -10.55 -5.19
C ILE A 466 21.27 -12.08 -5.09
N GLN A 467 20.17 -12.60 -4.54
CA GLN A 467 19.90 -14.02 -4.39
C GLN A 467 18.56 -14.36 -5.07
N ILE A 468 18.52 -15.46 -5.80
CA ILE A 468 17.35 -15.94 -6.53
C ILE A 468 17.14 -17.41 -6.18
N GLN A 469 15.93 -17.78 -5.83
CA GLN A 469 15.50 -19.16 -5.62
C GLN A 469 14.20 -19.40 -6.39
N MET A 470 14.16 -20.43 -7.22
CA MET A 470 12.94 -20.87 -7.92
C MET A 470 12.83 -22.38 -7.78
N THR A 471 11.75 -22.90 -7.21
CA THR A 471 11.64 -24.32 -6.94
C THR A 471 10.21 -24.79 -6.75
N ASN A 472 9.87 -25.95 -7.31
CA ASN A 472 8.72 -26.75 -6.90
C ASN A 472 9.13 -28.01 -6.11
N ALA A 473 10.44 -28.24 -5.94
CA ALA A 473 10.94 -29.35 -5.14
C ALA A 473 10.52 -29.22 -3.68
N SER A 474 10.23 -30.34 -3.02
CA SER A 474 9.88 -30.40 -1.60
C SER A 474 10.89 -29.67 -0.70
N GLN A 475 12.19 -29.77 -1.00
CA GLN A 475 13.27 -29.02 -0.36
C GLN A 475 14.03 -28.13 -1.36
N PRO A 476 14.09 -26.80 -1.13
CA PRO A 476 14.92 -25.91 -1.94
C PRO A 476 16.40 -26.28 -1.84
N LEU A 477 17.11 -26.26 -2.98
CA LEU A 477 18.54 -26.55 -3.06
C LEU A 477 19.33 -25.28 -3.40
N THR A 478 20.40 -25.02 -2.63
CA THR A 478 21.28 -23.85 -2.79
C THR A 478 22.76 -24.21 -2.60
N MET A 479 23.67 -23.24 -2.70
CA MET A 479 25.12 -23.36 -2.46
C MET A 479 25.66 -22.13 -1.73
N ASP A 480 26.80 -22.29 -1.06
CA ASP A 480 27.49 -21.17 -0.41
C ASP A 480 28.23 -20.28 -1.43
N GLY A 481 28.27 -18.97 -1.16
CA GLY A 481 28.98 -17.97 -1.95
C GLY A 481 28.30 -17.66 -3.28
N ASP A 482 29.00 -16.95 -4.17
CA ASP A 482 28.44 -16.63 -5.48
C ASP A 482 28.36 -17.88 -6.35
N HIS A 483 27.17 -18.15 -6.88
CA HIS A 483 26.90 -19.38 -7.60
C HIS A 483 25.74 -19.28 -8.57
N PHE A 484 25.67 -20.28 -9.45
CA PHE A 484 24.50 -20.70 -10.20
C PHE A 484 24.34 -22.21 -10.03
N ARG A 485 23.25 -22.65 -9.43
CA ARG A 485 22.89 -24.06 -9.25
C ARG A 485 21.56 -24.34 -9.91
N TYR A 486 21.52 -25.37 -10.74
CA TYR A 486 20.30 -25.91 -11.30
C TYR A 486 20.24 -27.40 -11.01
N TRP A 487 19.11 -27.85 -10.46
CA TRP A 487 18.82 -29.25 -10.16
C TRP A 487 17.45 -29.61 -10.73
N VAL A 488 17.35 -30.79 -11.35
CA VAL A 488 16.11 -31.34 -11.90
C VAL A 488 15.99 -32.84 -11.63
N ASP A 489 14.76 -33.25 -11.31
CA ASP A 489 14.29 -34.64 -11.18
C ASP A 489 12.94 -34.78 -11.91
N ASP A 490 13.01 -35.10 -13.21
CA ASP A 490 11.83 -35.26 -14.05
C ASP A 490 10.98 -36.49 -13.64
N ASN A 491 11.55 -37.46 -12.91
CA ASN A 491 10.79 -38.61 -12.43
C ASN A 491 9.75 -38.24 -11.38
N ASN A 492 10.06 -37.22 -10.56
CA ASN A 492 9.17 -36.70 -9.53
C ASN A 492 8.53 -35.36 -9.91
N GLY A 493 8.89 -34.80 -11.08
CA GLY A 493 8.41 -33.49 -11.53
C GLY A 493 8.98 -32.33 -10.72
N GLU A 494 10.13 -32.51 -10.05
CA GLU A 494 10.73 -31.51 -9.17
C GLU A 494 11.93 -30.81 -9.84
N ALA A 495 12.09 -29.52 -9.55
CA ALA A 495 13.21 -28.70 -9.98
C ALA A 495 13.56 -27.64 -8.93
N SER A 496 14.83 -27.24 -8.92
CA SER A 496 15.35 -26.20 -8.03
C SER A 496 16.47 -25.42 -8.71
N LEU A 497 16.27 -24.12 -8.83
CA LEU A 497 17.28 -23.15 -9.27
C LEU A 497 17.64 -22.25 -8.09
N SER A 498 18.94 -22.06 -7.90
CA SER A 498 19.49 -21.11 -6.93
C SER A 498 20.63 -20.34 -7.57
N ALA A 499 20.61 -19.01 -7.46
CA ALA A 499 21.69 -18.16 -7.92
C ALA A 499 21.99 -17.08 -6.89
N GLN A 500 23.26 -16.74 -6.74
CA GLN A 500 23.71 -15.65 -5.90
C GLN A 500 24.87 -14.90 -6.52
N ILE A 501 24.85 -13.58 -6.42
CA ILE A 501 25.96 -12.72 -6.79
C ILE A 501 26.16 -11.57 -5.80
N SER A 502 27.38 -11.40 -5.32
CA SER A 502 27.73 -10.43 -4.28
C SER A 502 28.37 -9.16 -4.81
N ASN A 503 28.39 -8.11 -3.98
CA ASN A 503 29.13 -6.87 -4.18
C ASN A 503 28.72 -6.10 -5.45
N VAL A 504 27.44 -6.12 -5.80
CA VAL A 504 26.92 -5.56 -7.06
C VAL A 504 26.73 -4.06 -6.93
N THR A 505 27.38 -3.27 -7.79
CA THR A 505 27.16 -1.82 -7.91
C THR A 505 26.21 -1.50 -9.07
N SER A 506 26.26 -2.29 -10.14
CA SER A 506 25.36 -2.14 -11.28
C SER A 506 25.15 -3.46 -11.98
N LEU A 507 23.90 -3.74 -12.36
CA LEU A 507 23.53 -4.87 -13.19
C LEU A 507 22.54 -4.36 -14.23
N GLN A 508 22.96 -4.33 -15.50
CA GLN A 508 22.20 -3.72 -16.59
C GLN A 508 22.07 -4.69 -17.76
N ARG A 509 20.91 -4.68 -18.41
CA ARG A 509 20.67 -5.26 -19.72
C ARG A 509 20.43 -4.12 -20.71
N LEU A 510 21.21 -4.14 -21.78
CA LEU A 510 21.11 -3.25 -22.92
C LEU A 510 20.44 -4.01 -24.07
N SER A 511 19.36 -3.46 -24.60
CA SER A 511 18.67 -3.99 -25.78
C SER A 511 19.54 -3.91 -27.04
N PRO A 512 19.28 -4.77 -28.04
CA PRO A 512 19.99 -4.69 -29.32
C PRO A 512 19.62 -3.39 -30.02
N LEU A 513 20.60 -2.73 -30.65
CA LEU A 513 20.40 -1.52 -31.45
C LEU A 513 19.45 -1.77 -32.63
N VAL A 514 19.50 -2.96 -33.23
CA VAL A 514 18.63 -3.40 -34.31
C VAL A 514 18.15 -4.82 -34.02
N PRO A 515 16.96 -5.01 -33.42
CA PRO A 515 16.41 -6.33 -33.14
C PRO A 515 16.42 -7.23 -34.37
N SER A 516 16.79 -8.51 -34.20
CA SER A 516 16.86 -9.50 -35.28
C SER A 516 17.86 -9.22 -36.42
N SER A 517 18.77 -8.25 -36.25
CA SER A 517 19.89 -8.04 -37.18
C SER A 517 21.00 -9.06 -36.95
N SER A 518 21.72 -9.43 -38.02
CA SER A 518 22.92 -10.26 -37.90
C SER A 518 24.16 -9.38 -37.68
N GLY A 519 24.79 -9.51 -36.52
CA GLY A 519 26.01 -8.77 -36.17
C GLY A 519 25.93 -8.11 -34.78
N PRO A 520 26.97 -7.37 -34.35
CA PRO A 520 27.06 -6.78 -33.00
C PRO A 520 25.92 -5.82 -32.63
N GLU A 521 25.25 -5.26 -33.64
CA GLU A 521 24.10 -4.35 -33.47
C GLU A 521 22.80 -5.11 -33.18
N GLY A 522 22.72 -6.41 -33.48
CA GLY A 522 21.59 -7.28 -33.15
C GLY A 522 21.74 -8.05 -31.84
N ASN A 523 22.82 -7.82 -31.08
CA ASN A 523 23.07 -8.50 -29.82
C ASN A 523 22.57 -7.67 -28.63
N SER A 524 21.89 -8.33 -27.68
CA SER A 524 21.70 -7.79 -26.33
C SER A 524 23.01 -7.85 -25.56
N ARG A 525 23.19 -6.96 -24.57
CA ARG A 525 24.37 -6.98 -23.70
C ARG A 525 23.95 -6.95 -22.24
N ILE A 526 24.51 -7.86 -21.43
CA ILE A 526 24.42 -7.79 -19.97
C ILE A 526 25.72 -7.20 -19.46
N GLN A 527 25.62 -6.15 -18.66
CA GLN A 527 26.73 -5.50 -17.96
C GLN A 527 26.58 -5.69 -16.46
N LEU A 528 27.62 -6.23 -15.86
CA LEU A 528 27.71 -6.43 -14.42
C LEU A 528 28.96 -5.71 -13.92
N LEU A 529 28.74 -4.80 -12.98
CA LEU A 529 29.77 -4.09 -12.25
C LEU A 529 29.68 -4.45 -10.77
N ARG A 530 30.85 -4.74 -10.21
CA ARG A 530 31.03 -5.15 -8.82
C ARG A 530 32.11 -4.31 -8.17
N SER A 531 32.05 -4.16 -6.85
CA SER A 531 33.12 -3.49 -6.10
C SER A 531 34.37 -4.38 -5.95
N SER A 532 34.24 -5.69 -6.10
CA SER A 532 35.35 -6.65 -6.06
C SER A 532 35.06 -7.94 -6.82
N SER A 533 36.10 -8.54 -7.37
CA SER A 533 36.07 -9.87 -8.01
C SER A 533 36.02 -10.97 -6.94
N SER A 534 35.25 -12.04 -7.18
CA SER A 534 35.07 -13.16 -6.23
C SER A 534 34.91 -14.49 -6.98
N PRO A 535 35.16 -15.65 -6.36
CA PRO A 535 34.90 -16.94 -7.02
C PRO A 535 33.41 -17.14 -7.32
N PHE A 536 33.10 -17.63 -8.51
CA PHE A 536 31.74 -17.97 -8.95
C PHE A 536 31.67 -19.45 -9.34
N ASN A 537 30.75 -20.21 -8.73
CA ASN A 537 30.60 -21.64 -8.96
C ASN A 537 29.34 -21.94 -9.76
N ILE A 538 29.45 -22.82 -10.75
CA ILE A 538 28.32 -23.28 -11.56
C ILE A 538 28.14 -24.77 -11.33
N LEU A 539 26.93 -25.18 -10.99
CA LEU A 539 26.54 -26.57 -10.76
C LEU A 539 25.24 -26.86 -11.50
N MET A 540 25.25 -27.87 -12.37
CA MET A 540 24.07 -28.38 -13.05
C MET A 540 23.96 -29.85 -12.73
N GLU A 541 22.82 -30.25 -12.18
CA GLU A 541 22.56 -31.60 -11.69
C GLU A 541 21.26 -32.09 -12.30
N ASP A 542 21.34 -33.22 -12.97
CA ASP A 542 20.19 -33.91 -13.51
C ASP A 542 20.21 -35.33 -12.97
N VAL A 543 19.26 -35.61 -12.08
CA VAL A 543 19.11 -36.91 -11.42
C VAL A 543 18.01 -37.75 -12.05
N SER A 544 17.43 -37.26 -13.15
CA SER A 544 16.37 -37.93 -13.88
C SER A 544 16.86 -39.24 -14.50
N VAL A 545 15.96 -40.20 -14.61
CA VAL A 545 16.17 -41.49 -15.26
C VAL A 545 15.57 -41.41 -16.66
N TYR A 546 16.46 -41.34 -17.66
CA TYR A 546 16.09 -41.35 -19.08
C TYR A 546 16.20 -42.75 -19.69
N ASP A 547 15.29 -43.07 -20.62
CA ASP A 547 15.40 -44.29 -21.44
C ASP A 547 16.59 -44.21 -22.42
N ASP A 548 16.90 -43.00 -22.90
CA ASP A 548 18.08 -42.72 -23.71
C ASP A 548 19.28 -42.31 -22.82
N PRO A 549 20.37 -43.10 -22.79
CA PRO A 549 21.54 -42.81 -21.95
C PRO A 549 22.34 -41.57 -22.38
N PHE A 550 22.02 -40.97 -23.52
CA PHE A 550 22.61 -39.71 -23.97
C PHE A 550 21.85 -38.46 -23.49
N LEU A 551 20.70 -38.64 -22.85
CA LEU A 551 19.93 -37.54 -22.26
C LEU A 551 20.45 -37.20 -20.85
N GLY A 552 20.27 -35.93 -20.50
CA GLY A 552 20.63 -35.36 -19.22
C GLY A 552 22.04 -34.77 -19.17
N MET A 553 22.18 -33.70 -18.39
CA MET A 553 23.42 -32.91 -18.28
C MET A 553 23.82 -32.72 -16.83
N ASN A 554 25.02 -33.17 -16.49
CA ASN A 554 25.64 -32.92 -15.20
C ASN A 554 26.93 -32.14 -15.41
N GLY A 555 27.04 -30.95 -14.83
CA GLY A 555 28.15 -30.03 -15.09
C GLY A 555 28.62 -29.33 -13.83
N LYS A 556 29.94 -29.21 -13.70
CA LYS A 556 30.56 -28.33 -12.69
C LYS A 556 31.52 -27.38 -13.38
N ALA A 557 31.38 -26.08 -13.12
CA ALA A 557 32.35 -25.09 -13.55
C ALA A 557 32.65 -24.08 -12.43
N ARG A 558 33.81 -23.44 -12.51
CA ARG A 558 34.23 -22.40 -11.56
C ARG A 558 35.02 -21.32 -12.28
N LEU A 559 34.68 -20.07 -11.98
CA LEU A 559 35.43 -18.87 -12.34
C LEU A 559 36.10 -18.35 -11.05
N ASP A 560 37.41 -18.15 -11.06
CA ASP A 560 38.14 -17.70 -9.86
C ASP A 560 39.27 -16.71 -10.21
N PRO A 561 39.08 -15.42 -9.88
CA PRO A 561 37.78 -14.80 -9.55
C PRO A 561 36.91 -14.61 -10.80
N LEU A 562 35.59 -14.54 -10.63
CA LEU A 562 34.69 -13.87 -11.55
C LEU A 562 35.05 -12.37 -11.57
N PRO A 563 35.47 -11.82 -12.72
CA PRO A 563 35.89 -10.43 -12.81
C PRO A 563 34.85 -9.43 -12.30
N ALA A 564 35.31 -8.28 -11.79
CA ALA A 564 34.43 -7.26 -11.24
C ALA A 564 33.66 -6.48 -12.32
N ASN A 565 34.21 -6.40 -13.54
CA ASN A 565 33.57 -5.81 -14.71
C ASN A 565 33.42 -6.88 -15.79
N ILE A 566 32.17 -7.19 -16.10
CA ILE A 566 31.78 -8.19 -17.08
C ILE A 566 30.75 -7.57 -18.02
N THR A 567 31.06 -7.58 -19.30
CA THR A 567 30.05 -7.45 -20.36
C THR A 567 29.90 -8.81 -21.03
N MET A 568 28.67 -9.25 -21.25
CA MET A 568 28.33 -10.46 -22.01
C MET A 568 27.39 -10.07 -23.14
N ALA A 569 27.80 -10.30 -24.38
CA ALA A 569 26.94 -10.12 -25.55
C ALA A 569 26.28 -11.45 -25.94
N TYR A 570 24.99 -11.43 -26.25
CA TYR A 570 24.27 -12.61 -26.73
C TYR A 570 23.27 -12.25 -27.83
N PRO A 571 23.06 -13.15 -28.82
CA PRO A 571 22.03 -12.93 -29.85
C PRO A 571 20.66 -12.89 -29.19
N SER A 572 19.89 -11.82 -29.41
CA SER A 572 18.53 -11.71 -28.90
C SER A 572 17.64 -11.02 -29.92
N SER A 573 16.49 -11.63 -30.20
CA SER A 573 15.39 -11.00 -30.94
C SER A 573 14.41 -10.28 -30.01
N VAL A 574 14.63 -10.38 -28.69
CA VAL A 574 13.75 -9.87 -27.65
C VAL A 574 14.13 -8.42 -27.37
N ASP A 575 13.25 -7.51 -27.79
CA ASP A 575 13.27 -6.12 -27.37
C ASP A 575 12.86 -6.02 -25.88
N SER A 576 13.46 -5.10 -25.13
CA SER A 576 13.17 -4.88 -23.70
C SER A 576 11.77 -4.30 -23.46
N THR A 577 11.05 -3.96 -24.53
CA THR A 577 9.68 -3.42 -24.53
C THR A 577 8.64 -4.35 -23.89
N SER A 578 8.94 -5.63 -23.67
CA SER A 578 8.06 -6.58 -22.96
C SER A 578 8.12 -6.47 -21.44
N LEU A 579 9.18 -5.88 -20.87
CA LEU A 579 9.28 -5.55 -19.45
C LEU A 579 8.69 -4.16 -19.25
N GLN A 580 7.36 -4.11 -19.23
CA GLN A 580 6.64 -2.87 -18.92
C GLN A 580 6.57 -2.69 -17.41
N LEU A 581 6.74 -1.44 -16.98
CA LEU A 581 6.31 -1.07 -15.64
C LEU A 581 4.82 -1.40 -15.52
N PRO A 582 4.40 -1.97 -14.38
CA PRO A 582 2.98 -1.98 -14.06
C PRO A 582 2.45 -0.55 -14.17
N ASP A 583 1.33 -0.38 -14.87
CA ASP A 583 0.65 0.89 -14.89
C ASP A 583 -0.10 1.03 -13.57
N PHE A 584 0.27 2.03 -12.77
CA PHE A 584 -0.36 2.33 -11.50
C PHE A 584 -1.75 2.99 -11.65
N GLY A 585 -2.33 3.03 -12.87
CA GLY A 585 -3.70 3.49 -13.18
C GLY A 585 -4.59 2.32 -13.63
N ASP A 586 -5.85 2.17 -13.22
CA ASP A 586 -7.00 3.06 -13.40
C ASP A 586 -8.08 2.84 -12.31
N GLY A 587 -7.68 2.37 -11.12
CA GLY A 587 -8.63 2.07 -10.04
C GLY A 587 -9.12 3.32 -9.30
N GLU A 588 -10.36 3.27 -8.79
CA GLU A 588 -10.88 4.20 -7.78
C GLU A 588 -10.94 3.52 -6.40
N GLY A 589 -10.69 4.27 -5.33
CA GLY A 589 -10.80 3.76 -3.96
C GLY A 589 -9.86 2.60 -3.64
N ILE A 590 -10.28 1.67 -2.79
CA ILE A 590 -9.52 0.49 -2.34
C ILE A 590 -8.98 -0.35 -3.51
N GLU A 591 -9.69 -0.36 -4.64
CA GLU A 591 -9.23 -1.01 -5.87
C GLU A 591 -7.93 -0.38 -6.38
N ALA A 592 -7.77 0.95 -6.28
CA ALA A 592 -6.55 1.67 -6.66
C ALA A 592 -5.34 1.28 -5.81
N LEU A 593 -5.52 1.12 -4.49
CA LEU A 593 -4.45 0.60 -3.61
C LEU A 593 -4.21 -0.89 -3.84
N SER A 594 -5.26 -1.63 -4.21
CA SER A 594 -5.13 -3.02 -4.61
C SER A 594 -4.29 -3.17 -5.86
N PHE A 595 -4.53 -2.33 -6.86
CA PHE A 595 -3.71 -2.22 -8.07
C PHE A 595 -2.31 -1.78 -7.70
N PHE A 596 -2.12 -0.68 -6.98
CA PHE A 596 -0.78 -0.19 -6.62
C PHE A 596 0.10 -1.22 -5.88
N LEU A 597 -0.44 -1.97 -4.92
CA LEU A 597 0.36 -2.99 -4.23
C LEU A 597 0.41 -4.31 -5.03
N GLY A 598 -0.63 -4.61 -5.81
CA GLY A 598 -0.63 -5.65 -6.83
C GLY A 598 0.45 -5.41 -7.88
N ASP A 599 0.71 -4.14 -8.20
CA ASP A 599 1.73 -3.62 -9.10
C ASP A 599 3.11 -3.67 -8.45
N LEU A 600 3.22 -3.43 -7.14
CA LEU A 600 4.47 -3.67 -6.39
C LEU A 600 4.80 -5.17 -6.34
N VAL A 601 3.76 -6.00 -6.27
CA VAL A 601 3.84 -7.45 -6.42
C VAL A 601 4.16 -7.86 -7.87
N ASP A 602 3.57 -7.21 -8.86
CA ASP A 602 3.83 -7.41 -10.28
C ASP A 602 5.18 -6.83 -10.68
N PHE A 603 5.74 -5.88 -9.93
CA PHE A 603 7.15 -5.53 -10.00
C PHE A 603 8.00 -6.73 -9.58
N GLY A 604 7.59 -7.46 -8.54
CA GLY A 604 8.15 -8.79 -8.25
C GLY A 604 8.04 -9.74 -9.45
N THR A 605 6.92 -9.72 -10.18
CA THR A 605 6.75 -10.45 -11.45
C THR A 605 7.66 -9.92 -12.57
N VAL A 606 7.90 -8.61 -12.68
CA VAL A 606 8.80 -7.97 -13.65
C VAL A 606 10.25 -8.31 -13.34
N VAL A 607 10.67 -8.24 -12.08
CA VAL A 607 12.00 -8.68 -11.64
C VAL A 607 12.15 -10.18 -11.85
N ASN A 608 11.15 -10.98 -11.49
CA ASN A 608 11.14 -12.42 -11.74
C ASN A 608 11.15 -12.74 -13.23
N GLY A 609 10.43 -11.99 -14.05
CA GLY A 609 10.38 -12.10 -15.51
C GLY A 609 11.69 -11.68 -16.17
N PHE A 610 12.34 -10.63 -15.67
CA PHE A 610 13.68 -10.20 -16.06
C PHE A 610 14.71 -11.28 -15.76
N ILE A 611 14.74 -11.79 -14.53
CA ILE A 611 15.65 -12.86 -14.11
C ILE A 611 15.33 -14.17 -14.83
N HIS A 612 14.06 -14.49 -15.05
CA HIS A 612 13.63 -15.65 -15.83
C HIS A 612 14.03 -15.51 -17.30
N SER A 613 13.82 -14.35 -17.92
CA SER A 613 14.27 -14.06 -19.30
C SER A 613 15.78 -14.15 -19.39
N MET A 614 16.54 -13.61 -18.44
CA MET A 614 17.99 -13.78 -18.39
C MET A 614 18.39 -15.25 -18.23
N SER A 615 17.70 -16.00 -17.37
CA SER A 615 17.95 -17.43 -17.16
C SER A 615 17.62 -18.26 -18.41
N MET A 616 16.54 -17.92 -19.11
CA MET A 616 16.07 -18.56 -20.33
C MET A 616 16.93 -18.20 -21.54
N ASP A 617 17.37 -16.94 -21.68
CA ASP A 617 18.31 -16.52 -22.71
C ASP A 617 19.69 -17.17 -22.49
N LEU A 618 20.11 -17.32 -21.23
CA LEU A 618 21.32 -18.03 -20.86
C LEU A 618 21.19 -19.56 -20.96
N ALA A 619 19.98 -20.11 -20.87
CA ALA A 619 19.71 -21.55 -21.00
C ALA A 619 19.24 -21.97 -22.41
N GLY A 620 18.99 -21.01 -23.31
CA GLY A 620 18.38 -21.20 -24.63
C GLY A 620 16.87 -21.46 -24.56
N THR A 621 16.06 -20.71 -25.32
CA THR A 621 14.60 -20.95 -25.37
C THR A 621 14.13 -21.72 -26.59
N SER A 622 13.12 -22.55 -26.32
CA SER A 622 12.06 -23.07 -27.19
C SER A 622 12.38 -24.34 -27.97
N GLY A 623 11.84 -25.47 -27.47
CA GLY A 623 11.00 -26.50 -28.13
C GLY A 623 11.23 -26.99 -29.56
N THR A 624 12.18 -26.43 -30.29
CA THR A 624 12.67 -26.86 -31.59
C THR A 624 14.11 -27.29 -31.39
N ASN A 625 14.48 -28.42 -31.99
CA ASN A 625 15.85 -28.96 -32.01
C ASN A 625 16.83 -28.01 -32.73
N GLU A 626 17.01 -26.79 -32.24
CA GLU A 626 18.02 -25.86 -32.71
C GLU A 626 19.14 -25.76 -31.67
N ASP A 627 20.36 -25.91 -32.15
CA ASP A 627 21.58 -25.99 -31.33
C ASP A 627 21.77 -24.72 -30.48
N MET A 628 21.92 -24.89 -29.17
CA MET A 628 22.23 -23.80 -28.25
C MET A 628 23.69 -23.36 -28.42
N ALA A 629 23.92 -22.23 -29.09
CA ALA A 629 25.22 -21.58 -29.18
C ALA A 629 25.30 -20.34 -28.27
N ILE A 630 25.65 -20.54 -27.00
CA ILE A 630 25.97 -19.43 -26.09
C ILE A 630 27.42 -18.99 -26.34
N GLY A 631 27.58 -17.88 -27.08
CA GLY A 631 28.86 -17.19 -27.18
C GLY A 631 29.03 -16.24 -26.00
N ILE A 632 29.76 -16.64 -24.97
CA ILE A 632 30.13 -15.71 -23.88
C ILE A 632 31.36 -14.92 -24.33
N GLU A 633 31.15 -13.73 -24.89
CA GLU A 633 32.22 -12.76 -25.09
C GLU A 633 32.43 -11.99 -23.78
N LEU A 634 33.38 -12.46 -22.97
CA LEU A 634 33.78 -11.80 -21.72
C LEU A 634 34.78 -10.70 -22.03
N GLU A 635 34.30 -9.46 -22.10
CA GLU A 635 35.19 -8.30 -22.11
C GLU A 635 35.52 -7.91 -20.67
N THR A 636 36.77 -8.14 -20.26
CA THR A 636 37.24 -7.80 -18.92
C THR A 636 38.69 -7.34 -18.93
N GLY A 637 39.02 -6.41 -18.03
CA GLY A 637 40.40 -5.97 -17.79
C GLY A 637 41.18 -6.86 -16.82
N GLU A 638 40.55 -7.89 -16.24
CA GLU A 638 41.09 -8.70 -15.16
C GLU A 638 41.43 -10.12 -15.60
N GLU A 639 42.47 -10.71 -15.00
CA GLU A 639 42.81 -12.11 -15.21
C GLU A 639 41.91 -13.02 -14.37
N PHE A 640 41.37 -14.09 -14.98
CA PHE A 640 40.59 -15.10 -14.28
C PHE A 640 40.99 -16.52 -14.71
N LYS A 641 40.75 -17.49 -13.82
CA LYS A 641 40.86 -18.92 -14.15
C LYS A 641 39.46 -19.50 -14.35
N TYR A 642 39.33 -20.34 -15.37
CA TYR A 642 38.11 -21.07 -15.67
C TYR A 642 38.37 -22.58 -15.64
N TRP A 643 37.61 -23.30 -14.82
CA TRP A 643 37.59 -24.76 -14.82
C TRP A 643 36.19 -25.25 -15.17
N LYS A 644 36.12 -26.28 -16.01
CA LYS A 644 34.87 -26.98 -16.33
C LYS A 644 35.08 -28.48 -16.35
N ASN A 645 34.07 -29.23 -15.89
CA ASN A 645 34.01 -30.68 -15.97
C ASN A 645 32.58 -31.12 -16.35
N PRO A 646 32.19 -30.97 -17.62
CA PRO A 646 30.88 -31.42 -18.09
C PRO A 646 30.85 -32.94 -18.24
N LYS A 647 29.71 -33.54 -17.86
CA LYS A 647 29.34 -34.93 -18.14
C LYS A 647 27.98 -34.93 -18.82
N LEU A 648 27.95 -35.38 -20.07
CA LEU A 648 26.73 -35.71 -20.80
C LEU A 648 26.43 -37.20 -20.61
N GLY A 649 25.20 -37.50 -20.20
CA GLY A 649 24.74 -38.88 -19.99
C GLY A 649 25.30 -39.60 -18.76
N THR A 650 24.62 -40.67 -18.36
CA THR A 650 25.02 -41.55 -17.24
C THR A 650 25.96 -42.65 -17.70
N TRP A 651 27.27 -42.57 -17.44
CA TRP A 651 28.12 -43.79 -17.40
C TRP A 651 29.18 -43.78 -16.30
N ILE A 652 29.07 -44.78 -15.43
CA ILE A 652 30.14 -45.32 -14.57
C ILE A 652 30.89 -46.41 -15.36
N ILE A 653 32.17 -46.12 -15.58
CA ILE A 653 33.34 -46.91 -16.00
C ILE A 653 33.17 -48.44 -16.20
N ASN A 654 33.44 -48.92 -17.43
CA ASN A 654 34.49 -49.92 -17.68
C ASN A 654 34.83 -50.01 -19.17
N GLY A 655 36.03 -49.53 -19.54
CA GLY A 655 36.57 -49.65 -20.89
C GLY A 655 37.03 -48.30 -21.45
N SER A 656 38.34 -48.19 -21.63
CA SER A 656 39.06 -47.01 -22.14
C SER A 656 38.42 -46.37 -23.38
N CYS A 657 37.99 -45.11 -23.26
CA CYS A 657 37.95 -44.18 -24.39
C CYS A 657 38.32 -42.76 -23.91
N ARG A 658 39.16 -42.08 -24.69
CA ARG A 658 39.73 -40.76 -24.39
C ARG A 658 38.61 -39.71 -24.40
N ALA A 659 38.27 -39.15 -23.24
CA ALA A 659 37.55 -37.88 -23.19
C ALA A 659 38.51 -36.79 -23.70
N ASN A 660 38.07 -36.01 -24.70
CA ASN A 660 38.82 -34.86 -25.18
C ASN A 660 38.92 -33.82 -24.05
N THR A 661 40.07 -33.79 -23.39
CA THR A 661 40.46 -32.73 -22.46
C THR A 661 40.60 -31.42 -23.25
N LEU A 662 39.58 -30.55 -23.20
CA LEU A 662 39.73 -29.15 -23.64
C LEU A 662 40.56 -28.41 -22.59
N ASN A 663 41.87 -28.36 -22.81
CA ASN A 663 42.83 -27.66 -21.99
C ASN A 663 42.88 -26.19 -22.44
N PHE A 664 42.35 -25.27 -21.66
CA PHE A 664 42.48 -23.83 -21.92
C PHE A 664 43.65 -23.26 -21.10
N GLN A 665 44.76 -22.93 -21.76
CA GLN A 665 45.77 -22.02 -21.21
C GLN A 665 45.28 -20.57 -21.42
N SER A 666 45.64 -19.67 -20.49
CA SER A 666 45.16 -18.29 -20.44
C SER A 666 45.30 -17.57 -21.78
N PHE A 667 44.17 -17.13 -22.35
CA PHE A 667 44.16 -16.20 -23.48
C PHE A 667 43.40 -14.94 -23.08
N LYS A 668 43.94 -13.80 -23.52
CA LYS A 668 43.42 -12.45 -23.26
C LYS A 668 42.09 -12.14 -23.96
N ASN A 669 41.57 -13.09 -24.76
CA ASN A 669 40.25 -13.11 -25.41
C ASN A 669 39.89 -14.60 -25.58
N ALA A 670 38.80 -15.07 -24.98
CA ALA A 670 38.35 -16.46 -25.11
C ALA A 670 37.07 -16.52 -25.96
N TYR A 671 37.19 -17.05 -27.18
CA TYR A 671 36.03 -17.43 -28.00
C TYR A 671 35.69 -18.89 -27.69
N ILE A 672 34.55 -19.14 -27.06
CA ILE A 672 34.05 -20.50 -26.82
C ILE A 672 33.05 -20.83 -27.94
N TYR A 673 33.48 -21.63 -28.91
CA TYR A 673 32.56 -22.31 -29.83
C TYR A 673 32.36 -23.74 -29.31
N SER A 674 31.13 -24.06 -28.92
CA SER A 674 30.66 -25.43 -28.80
C SER A 674 30.08 -25.84 -30.15
N PHE A 675 30.60 -26.90 -30.75
CA PHE A 675 29.98 -27.56 -31.91
C PHE A 675 29.11 -28.72 -31.42
#